data_AF-A0A2W2BI26-F1
#
_entry.id   AF-A0A2W2BI26-F1
#
_cell.length_a   1.000
_cell.length_b   1.000
_cell.length_c   1.000
_cell.angle_alpha   90.00
_cell.angle_beta   90.00
_cell.angle_gamma   90.00
#
_symmetry.space_group_name_H-M   'P 1'
#
loop_
_entity.id
_entity.type
_entity.pdbx_description
1 polymer ?
#
loop_
_entity_poly.entity_id
_entity_poly.type
_entity_poly.pdbx_seq_one_letter_code
_entity_poly.pdbx_strand_id
1 'polypeptide(L)'
;MPTSVSRVRAAAGGLAAVALTTAILLPAAPTGAVTGVPAGNGATWQIHDAAPPGLDTGSIRAVSNAPAEGFGNIFVRVTGEPRLNGEMMRGWGLTYDGVDTFEPTRSVQLGDVRVTREVTVDGAGSWARFFDTFTNTGREPVTVEVSFGGSLGYGAAQNQGLIRSTSSGDAAVDGQDAWTLAATPNPAQRPVGVVLGTPGAPGTLDRTGNQQRDPFDTPMATTGHEANFQGYVSTLTVRPRQTLSLARFVTVGTTGAGAQAAAAEQLAALAAQPDLSGLTTLERCTLQNWDRTALGVTRCPSAPVLATPSAGPQVPAYTTSSYDVVNKSIDELLRDLEAGVTTSEEITRAYLDRIAVYDGGPLGYHAFIHVAEDAMQQARAADRARARGATGELLGIPIAIKDLYDTKDMPTTGGTLALEGWQPGTDAYQVERLRAAGAVIIGKANLSEFANSGGYSESGWGQVWNALYPSKTSFGSSGGSAVAVAAGLAAGALGSQTGVSLYAPSTGNSLTTFRGTDGMASLRGIMPLTWAQDYGGPIARTVTDLAHLLNATTGTDPLDPLTAEADAHRPADWTAHLDAGALDGMRIGYLPSSFVSSYADDGTGAAVMAHFADLEAAGATMVELTAPPSGGPSPAGSRSEEGWARYIELHDDFPYPDGDALLASPLVLPYNQRALRDTPRMTPEQVDAWLAYRANYKRVIAGWMDAADVDAVVYPGFLSDMYNNDASGNQLTADRATGVLTSNVGLPTVVVPVGVNPHGYSISMQLVGRAWDDAAILGMGYALAQQAHGQQLPDDAPPLEYRPNARPHAVPDISPLVPGRSPAAGLRGFGSSAAFGRAGENDG
;
A
#
# COMPACT_ATOMS: atom_id res chain seq x y z
N MET A 1 15.58 12.19 -68.25
CA MET A 1 14.94 12.73 -69.48
C MET A 1 14.23 11.60 -70.20
N PRO A 2 13.05 11.86 -70.78
CA PRO A 2 11.81 11.17 -70.43
C PRO A 2 11.36 10.16 -71.51
N THR A 3 10.45 9.24 -71.17
CA THR A 3 9.12 9.14 -71.80
C THR A 3 8.38 7.86 -71.39
N SER A 4 7.11 8.05 -71.08
CA SER A 4 6.06 7.06 -70.81
C SER A 4 5.65 6.29 -72.06
N VAL A 5 5.37 4.98 -71.94
CA VAL A 5 4.42 4.29 -72.83
C VAL A 5 3.66 3.21 -72.04
N SER A 6 2.33 3.29 -72.08
CA SER A 6 1.40 2.25 -71.61
C SER A 6 1.44 1.03 -72.53
N ARG A 7 1.26 -0.19 -71.98
CA ARG A 7 0.61 -1.30 -72.72
C ARG A 7 0.06 -2.38 -71.80
N VAL A 8 -1.03 -2.95 -72.27
CA VAL A 8 -2.00 -3.86 -71.65
C VAL A 8 -1.59 -5.33 -71.83
N ARG A 9 -1.85 -6.15 -70.78
CA ARG A 9 -2.20 -7.61 -70.67
C ARG A 9 -1.67 -8.60 -71.73
N ALA A 10 -1.33 -9.86 -71.45
CA ALA A 10 -1.28 -10.74 -70.26
C ALA A 10 -0.64 -12.07 -70.71
N ALA A 11 0.03 -12.81 -69.83
CA ALA A 11 0.08 -14.29 -69.81
C ALA A 11 0.84 -14.79 -68.58
N ALA A 12 0.39 -15.92 -68.06
CA ALA A 12 0.65 -16.46 -66.72
C ALA A 12 1.99 -17.23 -66.58
N GLY A 13 2.42 -17.36 -65.32
CA GLY A 13 3.30 -18.45 -64.87
C GLY A 13 4.53 -18.00 -64.08
N GLY A 14 4.46 -18.08 -62.75
CA GLY A 14 5.65 -17.96 -61.90
C GLY A 14 5.29 -17.73 -60.43
N LEU A 15 5.45 -18.75 -59.60
CA LEU A 15 5.47 -18.61 -58.14
C LEU A 15 6.52 -17.56 -57.75
N ALA A 16 6.10 -16.52 -57.05
CA ALA A 16 7.00 -15.62 -56.33
C ALA A 16 6.38 -15.35 -54.96
N ALA A 17 7.17 -15.64 -53.92
CA ALA A 17 6.85 -15.40 -52.53
C ALA A 17 6.49 -13.93 -52.31
N VAL A 18 5.25 -13.66 -51.90
CA VAL A 18 4.85 -12.36 -51.38
C VAL A 18 5.21 -12.36 -49.90
N ALA A 19 6.31 -11.70 -49.57
CA ALA A 19 6.57 -11.27 -48.21
C ALA A 19 5.49 -10.24 -47.82
N LEU A 20 4.43 -10.70 -47.16
CA LEU A 20 3.58 -9.83 -46.36
C LEU A 20 4.41 -9.39 -45.16
N THR A 21 5.06 -8.24 -45.25
CA THR A 21 5.45 -7.46 -44.07
C THR A 21 4.16 -6.93 -43.45
N THR A 22 3.52 -7.77 -42.63
CA THR A 22 2.64 -7.28 -41.57
C THR A 22 3.53 -6.50 -40.62
N ALA A 23 3.55 -5.18 -40.76
CA ALA A 23 4.01 -4.32 -39.69
C ALA A 23 3.03 -4.54 -38.54
N ILE A 24 3.36 -5.49 -37.67
CA ILE A 24 2.80 -5.56 -36.33
C ILE A 24 3.25 -4.24 -35.69
N LEU A 25 2.35 -3.25 -35.69
CA LEU A 25 2.43 -2.14 -34.75
C LEU A 25 2.31 -2.79 -33.37
N LEU A 26 3.47 -3.14 -32.80
CA LEU A 26 3.57 -3.40 -31.37
C LEU A 26 3.08 -2.11 -30.71
N PRO A 27 2.02 -2.13 -29.87
CA PRO A 27 1.74 -0.99 -29.04
C PRO A 27 3.01 -0.72 -28.23
N ALA A 28 3.48 0.53 -28.27
CA ALA A 28 4.57 0.96 -27.41
C ALA A 28 4.19 0.58 -25.98
N ALA A 29 4.96 -0.32 -25.37
CA ALA A 29 4.77 -0.66 -23.97
C ALA A 29 4.91 0.62 -23.15
N PRO A 30 3.94 0.99 -22.28
CA PRO A 30 4.25 1.97 -21.26
C PRO A 30 5.22 1.30 -20.28
N THR A 31 6.52 1.50 -20.51
CA THR A 31 7.61 1.02 -19.63
C THR A 31 7.90 2.10 -18.59
N GLY A 32 6.96 2.28 -17.66
CA GLY A 32 7.07 3.24 -16.58
C GLY A 32 6.00 2.97 -15.52
N ALA A 33 6.33 3.04 -14.23
CA ALA A 33 5.33 2.90 -13.18
C ALA A 33 4.41 4.12 -13.05
N VAL A 34 4.78 5.19 -13.73
CA VAL A 34 4.11 6.49 -13.76
C VAL A 34 4.42 7.09 -15.11
N THR A 35 3.42 7.65 -15.78
CA THR A 35 3.60 8.27 -17.09
C THR A 35 4.19 9.68 -16.94
N GLY A 36 5.32 9.91 -17.61
CA GLY A 36 6.01 11.20 -17.64
C GLY A 36 5.63 12.04 -18.84
N VAL A 37 5.13 13.25 -18.63
CA VAL A 37 4.79 14.22 -19.69
C VAL A 37 5.74 15.43 -19.62
N PRO A 38 6.57 15.69 -20.63
CA PRO A 38 7.46 16.86 -20.64
C PRO A 38 6.68 18.16 -20.90
N ALA A 39 7.05 19.23 -20.21
CA ALA A 39 6.51 20.58 -20.41
C ALA A 39 7.52 21.52 -21.09
N GLY A 40 7.00 22.50 -21.85
CA GLY A 40 7.76 23.51 -22.58
C GLY A 40 8.59 24.43 -21.69
N ASN A 41 8.26 24.51 -20.39
CA ASN A 41 9.06 25.22 -19.38
C ASN A 41 10.20 24.36 -18.78
N GLY A 42 10.49 23.21 -19.38
CA GLY A 42 11.52 22.25 -18.97
C GLY A 42 11.15 21.41 -17.74
N ALA A 43 9.90 21.44 -17.28
CA ALA A 43 9.43 20.53 -16.24
C ALA A 43 9.05 19.16 -16.81
N THR A 44 9.02 18.13 -15.98
CA THR A 44 8.42 16.82 -16.30
C THR A 44 7.32 16.54 -15.28
N TRP A 45 6.11 16.30 -15.76
CA TRP A 45 4.94 15.95 -14.97
C TRP A 45 4.86 14.44 -14.85
N GLN A 46 4.58 13.94 -13.65
CA GLN A 46 4.32 12.52 -13.41
C GLN A 46 2.88 12.39 -12.91
N ILE A 47 2.05 11.66 -13.66
CA ILE A 47 0.62 11.49 -13.36
C ILE A 47 0.36 10.04 -12.92
N HIS A 48 -0.37 9.87 -11.82
CA HIS A 48 -0.84 8.56 -11.37
C HIS A 48 -1.95 8.05 -12.29
N ASP A 49 -1.63 7.04 -13.11
CA ASP A 49 -2.55 6.39 -14.03
C ASP A 49 -2.74 4.90 -13.65
N ALA A 50 -3.31 4.12 -14.56
CA ALA A 50 -3.55 2.69 -14.34
C ALA A 50 -2.29 1.81 -14.54
N ALA A 51 -1.16 2.37 -14.95
CA ALA A 51 0.09 1.60 -15.09
C ALA A 51 0.59 1.17 -13.70
N PRO A 52 1.20 -0.02 -13.55
CA PRO A 52 1.72 -0.51 -12.27
C PRO A 52 2.53 0.53 -11.53
N PRO A 53 2.27 0.83 -10.26
CA PRO A 53 1.49 0.02 -9.32
C PRO A 53 -0.02 0.33 -9.34
N GLY A 54 -0.52 1.06 -10.33
CA GLY A 54 -1.93 1.26 -10.60
C GLY A 54 -2.65 2.00 -9.50
N LEU A 55 -2.01 3.05 -8.97
CA LEU A 55 -2.63 3.92 -7.98
C LEU A 55 -3.87 4.61 -8.56
N ASP A 56 -3.80 5.02 -9.84
CA ASP A 56 -4.96 5.39 -10.67
C ASP A 56 -5.83 6.48 -10.02
N THR A 57 -5.19 7.46 -9.37
CA THR A 57 -5.84 8.65 -8.77
C THR A 57 -5.96 9.82 -9.74
N GLY A 58 -5.25 9.77 -10.87
CA GLY A 58 -5.09 10.88 -11.81
C GLY A 58 -4.34 12.08 -11.25
N SER A 59 -3.90 12.03 -9.99
CA SER A 59 -3.18 13.13 -9.36
C SER A 59 -1.74 13.20 -9.83
N ILE A 60 -1.15 14.37 -9.64
CA ILE A 60 0.23 14.65 -9.97
C ILE A 60 1.10 14.04 -8.87
N ARG A 61 1.75 12.92 -9.17
CA ARG A 61 2.72 12.28 -8.27
C ARG A 61 3.84 13.24 -7.91
N ALA A 62 4.44 13.83 -8.93
CA ALA A 62 5.52 14.81 -8.81
C ALA A 62 5.63 15.67 -10.07
N VAL A 63 6.20 16.86 -9.92
CA VAL A 63 6.71 17.66 -11.04
C VAL A 63 8.15 18.05 -10.74
N SER A 64 9.05 17.89 -11.73
CA SER A 64 10.48 18.18 -11.52
C SER A 64 10.70 19.61 -10.99
N ASN A 65 11.39 19.72 -9.86
CA ASN A 65 11.64 20.98 -9.15
C ASN A 65 10.36 21.71 -8.70
N ALA A 66 9.21 21.05 -8.53
CA ALA A 66 8.04 21.61 -7.86
C ALA A 66 7.74 20.80 -6.60
N PRO A 67 7.14 21.41 -5.56
CA PRO A 67 6.83 20.71 -4.33
C PRO A 67 5.48 19.97 -4.39
N ALA A 68 4.90 19.79 -5.59
CA ALA A 68 3.59 19.17 -5.77
C ALA A 68 3.66 17.65 -5.58
N GLU A 69 3.01 17.14 -4.53
CA GLU A 69 2.96 15.72 -4.18
C GLU A 69 1.51 15.26 -4.05
N GLY A 70 1.09 14.31 -4.89
CA GLY A 70 -0.30 13.86 -4.96
C GLY A 70 -1.29 14.97 -5.35
N PHE A 71 -0.81 16.05 -5.97
CA PHE A 71 -1.61 17.25 -6.16
C PHE A 71 -2.62 17.10 -7.30
N GLY A 72 -3.86 17.54 -7.09
CA GLY A 72 -4.99 17.33 -7.98
C GLY A 72 -5.78 16.04 -7.71
N ASN A 73 -5.54 15.35 -6.60
CA ASN A 73 -6.44 14.28 -6.16
C ASN A 73 -7.81 14.83 -5.76
N ILE A 74 -8.81 13.94 -5.72
CA ILE A 74 -10.13 14.28 -5.19
C ILE A 74 -10.56 13.33 -4.09
N PHE A 75 -11.06 13.91 -3.01
CA PHE A 75 -11.83 13.22 -1.98
C PHE A 75 -13.30 13.51 -2.27
N VAL A 76 -14.18 12.52 -2.17
CA VAL A 76 -15.59 12.68 -2.51
C VAL A 76 -16.47 12.13 -1.40
N ARG A 77 -17.35 12.99 -0.86
CA ARG A 77 -18.38 12.63 0.11
C ARG A 77 -19.75 12.76 -0.54
N VAL A 78 -20.56 11.71 -0.47
CA VAL A 78 -21.94 11.68 -0.98
C VAL A 78 -22.91 11.46 0.17
N THR A 79 -24.14 11.97 0.02
CA THR A 79 -25.21 11.69 0.99
C THR A 79 -25.51 10.19 1.05
N GLY A 80 -25.72 9.65 2.27
CA GLY A 80 -26.20 8.27 2.46
C GLY A 80 -25.15 7.25 2.92
N GLU A 81 -24.02 7.71 3.48
CA GLU A 81 -22.98 6.88 4.13
C GLU A 81 -22.59 5.59 3.37
N PRO A 82 -22.24 5.65 2.07
CA PRO A 82 -21.64 4.48 1.42
C PRO A 82 -20.30 4.11 2.08
N ARG A 83 -19.84 2.89 1.83
CA ARG A 83 -18.48 2.46 2.25
C ARG A 83 -17.43 3.38 1.62
N LEU A 84 -16.38 3.75 2.38
CA LEU A 84 -15.30 4.62 1.91
C LEU A 84 -15.80 6.01 1.44
N ASN A 85 -16.82 6.53 2.10
CA ASN A 85 -17.36 7.86 1.84
C ASN A 85 -16.42 8.95 2.36
N GLY A 86 -16.14 9.96 1.55
CA GLY A 86 -15.20 11.01 1.92
C GLY A 86 -13.74 10.62 1.75
N GLU A 87 -13.44 9.45 1.19
CA GLU A 87 -12.07 9.01 0.91
C GLU A 87 -11.58 9.48 -0.47
N MET A 88 -10.27 9.36 -0.69
CA MET A 88 -9.61 9.62 -1.96
C MET A 88 -10.09 8.66 -3.04
N MET A 89 -10.60 9.24 -4.12
CA MET A 89 -11.08 8.49 -5.27
C MET A 89 -9.91 7.99 -6.14
N ARG A 90 -10.11 6.83 -6.73
CA ARG A 90 -9.11 6.07 -7.46
C ARG A 90 -9.76 5.00 -8.33
N GLY A 91 -9.01 4.46 -9.29
CA GLY A 91 -9.42 3.28 -10.03
C GLY A 91 -10.29 3.58 -11.26
N TRP A 92 -10.06 4.67 -11.99
CA TRP A 92 -10.79 4.99 -13.24
C TRP A 92 -10.27 4.25 -14.49
N GLY A 93 -9.17 3.51 -14.35
CA GLY A 93 -8.46 2.87 -15.45
C GLY A 93 -7.89 3.91 -16.41
N LEU A 94 -7.29 4.98 -15.88
CA LEU A 94 -6.74 6.08 -16.68
C LEU A 94 -5.66 5.57 -17.63
N THR A 95 -5.85 5.82 -18.93
CA THR A 95 -4.91 5.41 -19.97
C THR A 95 -4.41 6.63 -20.71
N TYR A 96 -3.09 6.78 -20.79
CA TYR A 96 -2.46 7.85 -21.54
C TYR A 96 -2.59 7.61 -23.06
N ASP A 97 -3.04 8.63 -23.79
CA ASP A 97 -3.21 8.59 -25.25
C ASP A 97 -1.88 8.66 -26.02
N GLY A 98 -0.78 8.90 -25.32
CA GLY A 98 0.56 9.06 -25.90
C GLY A 98 0.90 10.50 -26.29
N VAL A 99 0.00 11.46 -26.06
CA VAL A 99 0.12 12.85 -26.48
C VAL A 99 0.00 13.80 -25.29
N ASP A 100 -1.16 13.87 -24.65
CA ASP A 100 -1.43 14.82 -23.56
C ASP A 100 -2.59 14.42 -22.63
N THR A 101 -3.39 13.40 -22.97
CA THR A 101 -4.64 13.11 -22.26
C THR A 101 -4.65 11.72 -21.64
N PHE A 102 -5.19 11.64 -20.43
CA PHE A 102 -5.44 10.43 -19.66
C PHE A 102 -6.95 10.19 -19.60
N GLU A 103 -7.43 9.24 -20.40
CA GLU A 103 -8.86 8.94 -20.53
C GLU A 103 -9.30 7.82 -19.56
N PRO A 104 -10.48 7.94 -18.93
CA PRO A 104 -11.01 6.88 -18.08
C PRO A 104 -11.55 5.73 -18.92
N THR A 105 -11.16 4.51 -18.60
CA THR A 105 -11.74 3.30 -19.21
C THR A 105 -12.92 2.73 -18.41
N ARG A 106 -13.10 3.19 -17.17
CA ARG A 106 -14.22 2.82 -16.29
C ARG A 106 -14.62 3.99 -15.39
N SER A 107 -15.82 3.92 -14.84
CA SER A 107 -16.25 4.82 -13.76
C SER A 107 -16.02 4.18 -12.39
N VAL A 108 -16.11 4.98 -11.34
CA VAL A 108 -16.15 4.51 -9.96
C VAL A 108 -17.54 4.77 -9.39
N GLN A 109 -18.17 3.76 -8.78
CA GLN A 109 -19.47 3.90 -8.14
C GLN A 109 -19.28 4.15 -6.64
N LEU A 110 -19.79 5.28 -6.14
CA LEU A 110 -19.81 5.64 -4.72
C LEU A 110 -21.26 5.94 -4.32
N GLY A 111 -21.88 5.00 -3.59
CA GLY A 111 -23.32 5.05 -3.33
C GLY A 111 -24.12 5.15 -4.64
N ASP A 112 -25.02 6.12 -4.72
CA ASP A 112 -25.82 6.39 -5.92
C ASP A 112 -25.12 7.29 -6.95
N VAL A 113 -23.84 7.65 -6.75
CA VAL A 113 -23.09 8.53 -7.65
C VAL A 113 -22.03 7.76 -8.41
N ARG A 114 -22.04 7.92 -9.73
CA ARG A 114 -20.97 7.45 -10.62
C ARG A 114 -20.02 8.59 -10.91
N VAL A 115 -18.73 8.38 -10.61
CA VAL A 115 -17.66 9.35 -10.76
C VAL A 115 -16.73 8.95 -11.90
N THR A 116 -16.39 9.90 -12.78
CA THR A 116 -15.32 9.75 -13.77
C THR A 116 -14.35 10.91 -13.68
N ARG A 117 -13.14 10.68 -14.19
CA ARG A 117 -12.08 11.68 -14.30
C ARG A 117 -11.39 11.56 -15.63
N GLU A 118 -11.11 12.69 -16.25
CA GLU A 118 -10.16 12.84 -17.35
C GLU A 118 -9.09 13.86 -16.93
N VAL A 119 -7.84 13.63 -17.32
CA VAL A 119 -6.73 14.56 -17.08
C VAL A 119 -6.06 14.91 -18.40
N THR A 120 -5.93 16.19 -18.72
CA THR A 120 -5.18 16.67 -19.90
C THR A 120 -3.99 17.50 -19.43
N VAL A 121 -2.79 17.22 -19.91
CA VAL A 121 -1.55 17.92 -19.55
C VAL A 121 -1.04 18.68 -20.78
N ASP A 122 -1.25 20.00 -20.82
CA ASP A 122 -0.66 20.82 -21.87
C ASP A 122 0.79 21.16 -21.53
N GLY A 123 1.70 20.47 -22.22
CA GLY A 123 3.13 20.72 -22.08
C GLY A 123 3.50 22.17 -22.43
N ALA A 124 2.92 22.76 -23.49
CA ALA A 124 3.32 24.09 -23.95
C ALA A 124 2.89 25.18 -22.95
N GLY A 125 1.66 25.12 -22.48
CA GLY A 125 1.11 26.02 -21.47
C GLY A 125 1.51 25.67 -20.04
N SER A 126 2.16 24.52 -19.79
CA SER A 126 2.61 24.09 -18.44
C SER A 126 1.48 24.05 -17.41
N TRP A 127 0.35 23.47 -17.80
CA TRP A 127 -0.80 23.24 -16.94
C TRP A 127 -1.40 21.84 -17.16
N ALA A 128 -2.11 21.35 -16.14
CA ALA A 128 -2.92 20.14 -16.21
C ALA A 128 -4.38 20.49 -15.90
N ARG A 129 -5.32 20.08 -16.76
CA ARG A 129 -6.76 20.19 -16.56
C ARG A 129 -7.31 18.87 -16.03
N PHE A 130 -8.14 18.96 -15.00
CA PHE A 130 -8.87 17.85 -14.41
C PHE A 130 -10.35 18.05 -14.69
N PHE A 131 -10.96 17.11 -15.42
CA PHE A 131 -12.39 17.12 -15.71
C PHE A 131 -13.07 15.97 -14.96
N ASP A 132 -13.74 16.32 -13.86
CA ASP A 132 -14.41 15.38 -12.98
C ASP A 132 -15.92 15.41 -13.25
N THR A 133 -16.56 14.23 -13.36
CA THR A 133 -18.01 14.14 -13.56
C THR A 133 -18.69 13.33 -12.46
N PHE A 134 -19.90 13.75 -12.09
CA PHE A 134 -20.71 13.17 -11.03
C PHE A 134 -22.11 12.91 -11.58
N THR A 135 -22.41 11.64 -11.85
CA THR A 135 -23.69 11.20 -12.40
C THR A 135 -24.53 10.51 -11.33
N ASN A 136 -25.69 11.08 -11.01
CA ASN A 136 -26.62 10.44 -10.07
C ASN A 136 -27.37 9.29 -10.77
N THR A 137 -27.08 8.08 -10.31
CA THR A 137 -27.66 6.81 -10.76
C THR A 137 -28.88 6.37 -9.94
N GLY A 138 -29.13 7.04 -8.82
CA GLY A 138 -30.25 6.82 -7.92
C GLY A 138 -31.57 7.44 -8.38
N ARG A 139 -32.53 7.47 -7.46
CA ARG A 139 -33.90 7.96 -7.70
C ARG A 139 -34.21 9.29 -7.02
N GLU A 140 -33.38 9.71 -6.07
CA GLU A 140 -33.53 10.95 -5.32
C GLU A 140 -32.34 11.89 -5.58
N PRO A 141 -32.49 13.21 -5.43
CA PRO A 141 -31.35 14.13 -5.47
C PRO A 141 -30.30 13.75 -4.41
N VAL A 142 -29.03 13.84 -4.78
CA VAL A 142 -27.89 13.56 -3.89
C VAL A 142 -26.99 14.78 -3.78
N THR A 143 -26.47 15.04 -2.59
CA THR A 143 -25.42 16.04 -2.39
C THR A 143 -24.07 15.34 -2.50
N VAL A 144 -23.16 15.95 -3.26
CA VAL A 144 -21.80 15.50 -3.48
C VAL A 144 -20.86 16.64 -3.07
N GLU A 145 -20.06 16.42 -2.04
CA GLU A 145 -18.94 17.27 -1.69
C GLU A 145 -17.67 16.71 -2.32
N VAL A 146 -16.86 17.59 -2.91
CA VAL A 146 -15.64 17.24 -3.62
C VAL A 146 -14.53 18.14 -3.11
N SER A 147 -13.50 17.56 -2.47
CA SER A 147 -12.27 18.30 -2.17
C SER A 147 -11.23 17.99 -3.22
N PHE A 148 -10.80 19.00 -3.99
CA PHE A 148 -9.68 18.90 -4.92
C PHE A 148 -8.42 19.47 -4.27
N GLY A 149 -7.27 18.79 -4.36
CA GLY A 149 -6.13 19.24 -3.59
C GLY A 149 -4.89 18.33 -3.61
N GLY A 150 -4.01 18.53 -2.64
CA GLY A 150 -2.85 17.68 -2.36
C GLY A 150 -1.83 18.33 -1.43
N SER A 151 -0.59 17.85 -1.47
CA SER A 151 0.52 18.42 -0.68
C SER A 151 1.43 19.29 -1.56
N LEU A 152 1.90 20.41 -1.01
CA LEU A 152 2.87 21.33 -1.63
C LEU A 152 4.18 21.44 -0.84
N GLY A 153 4.53 20.41 -0.07
CA GLY A 153 5.77 20.37 0.69
C GLY A 153 5.62 19.67 2.03
N TYR A 154 6.57 19.94 2.93
CA TYR A 154 6.61 19.33 4.24
C TYR A 154 7.37 20.15 5.27
N GLY A 155 7.23 19.75 6.53
CA GLY A 155 7.79 20.45 7.67
C GLY A 155 7.40 21.94 7.70
N ALA A 156 8.27 22.73 8.33
CA ALA A 156 8.19 24.19 8.38
C ALA A 156 9.36 24.83 7.62
N ALA A 157 9.29 26.15 7.41
CA ALA A 157 10.35 26.96 6.80
C ALA A 157 10.59 26.67 5.30
N GLN A 158 11.79 26.25 4.89
CA GLN A 158 12.19 26.26 3.47
C GLN A 158 11.46 25.26 2.58
N ASN A 159 10.91 24.19 3.18
CA ASN A 159 10.16 23.16 2.47
C ASN A 159 8.63 23.37 2.57
N GLN A 160 8.20 24.44 3.23
CA GLN A 160 6.78 24.74 3.42
C GLN A 160 6.19 25.45 2.20
N GLY A 161 5.17 24.86 1.58
CA GLY A 161 4.32 25.50 0.57
C GLY A 161 3.27 26.39 1.23
N LEU A 162 3.25 27.69 0.89
CA LEU A 162 2.24 28.64 1.37
C LEU A 162 1.58 29.35 0.20
N ILE A 163 0.30 29.69 0.35
CA ILE A 163 -0.39 30.63 -0.54
C ILE A 163 0.33 31.98 -0.49
N ARG A 164 0.71 32.48 -1.66
CA ARG A 164 1.44 33.75 -1.86
C ARG A 164 0.53 34.83 -2.39
N SER A 165 -0.37 34.47 -3.29
CA SER A 165 -1.34 35.37 -3.86
C SER A 165 -2.56 34.61 -4.36
N THR A 166 -3.70 35.27 -4.37
CA THR A 166 -4.93 34.82 -5.00
C THR A 166 -5.42 35.87 -6.00
N SER A 167 -6.52 35.59 -6.69
CA SER A 167 -7.09 36.51 -7.67
C SER A 167 -7.66 37.80 -7.06
N SER A 168 -7.98 37.81 -5.76
CA SER A 168 -8.35 39.02 -5.02
C SER A 168 -7.14 39.90 -4.66
N GLY A 169 -5.91 39.40 -4.83
CA GLY A 169 -4.67 40.09 -4.53
C GLY A 169 -4.20 39.95 -3.08
N ASP A 170 -4.75 39.00 -2.32
CA ASP A 170 -4.32 38.65 -0.97
C ASP A 170 -3.83 37.19 -0.88
N ALA A 171 -3.67 36.65 0.33
CA ALA A 171 -3.24 35.26 0.56
C ALA A 171 -4.31 34.41 1.24
N ALA A 172 -5.50 34.97 1.49
CA ALA A 172 -6.64 34.25 1.98
C ALA A 172 -7.37 33.62 0.79
N VAL A 173 -7.81 32.38 0.94
CA VAL A 173 -8.52 31.67 -0.13
C VAL A 173 -9.99 31.62 0.24
N ASP A 174 -10.84 32.25 -0.57
CA ASP A 174 -12.29 32.24 -0.38
C ASP A 174 -13.08 32.18 -1.70
N GLY A 175 -14.42 32.19 -1.61
CA GLY A 175 -15.30 32.07 -2.77
C GLY A 175 -15.25 33.23 -3.78
N GLN A 176 -14.51 34.30 -3.49
CA GLN A 176 -14.20 35.38 -4.44
C GLN A 176 -13.00 35.05 -5.33
N ASP A 177 -12.28 33.96 -5.05
CA ASP A 177 -11.09 33.60 -5.80
C ASP A 177 -11.34 32.72 -7.01
N ALA A 178 -10.83 33.15 -8.16
CA ALA A 178 -10.77 32.38 -9.39
C ALA A 178 -9.56 31.44 -9.43
N TRP A 179 -8.47 31.82 -8.76
CA TRP A 179 -7.23 31.07 -8.73
C TRP A 179 -6.42 31.34 -7.45
N THR A 180 -5.54 30.40 -7.12
CA THR A 180 -4.57 30.49 -6.03
C THR A 180 -3.16 30.22 -6.54
N LEU A 181 -2.16 30.84 -5.92
CA LEU A 181 -0.74 30.59 -6.20
C LEU A 181 -0.01 30.29 -4.90
N ALA A 182 0.64 29.15 -4.85
CA ALA A 182 1.47 28.72 -3.73
C ALA A 182 2.95 28.61 -4.13
N ALA A 183 3.84 28.87 -3.19
CA ALA A 183 5.27 28.71 -3.39
C ALA A 183 6.01 28.47 -2.08
N THR A 184 7.08 27.68 -2.14
CA THR A 184 8.01 27.57 -1.03
C THR A 184 8.98 28.76 -1.01
N PRO A 185 9.67 29.00 0.12
CA PRO A 185 10.76 29.98 0.18
C PRO A 185 11.97 29.62 -0.69
N ASN A 186 12.08 28.37 -1.16
CA ASN A 186 13.22 27.91 -1.93
C ASN A 186 13.10 28.36 -3.40
N PRO A 187 13.94 29.27 -3.90
CA PRO A 187 13.84 29.78 -5.28
C PRO A 187 14.18 28.75 -6.36
N ALA A 188 14.76 27.60 -5.97
CA ALA A 188 14.96 26.46 -6.86
C ALA A 188 13.68 25.65 -7.10
N GLN A 189 12.63 25.87 -6.28
CA GLN A 189 11.33 25.25 -6.47
C GLN A 189 10.40 26.15 -7.28
N ARG A 190 9.64 25.53 -8.16
CA ARG A 190 8.63 26.15 -9.02
C ARG A 190 7.38 26.44 -8.18
N PRO A 191 6.74 27.61 -8.34
CA PRO A 191 5.45 27.87 -7.72
C PRO A 191 4.36 27.00 -8.39
N VAL A 192 3.35 26.62 -7.62
CA VAL A 192 2.23 25.79 -8.03
C VAL A 192 0.95 26.59 -7.91
N GLY A 193 0.18 26.64 -8.98
CA GLY A 193 -1.06 27.40 -9.05
C GLY A 193 -2.28 26.51 -9.27
N VAL A 194 -3.45 26.96 -8.82
CA VAL A 194 -4.72 26.29 -9.07
C VAL A 194 -5.72 27.28 -9.64
N VAL A 195 -6.37 26.95 -10.75
CA VAL A 195 -7.54 27.67 -11.25
C VAL A 195 -8.80 26.90 -10.82
N LEU A 196 -9.63 27.57 -10.03
CA LEU A 196 -10.82 27.01 -9.39
C LEU A 196 -12.06 27.13 -10.26
N GLY A 197 -12.20 28.25 -10.98
CA GLY A 197 -13.39 28.55 -11.77
C GLY A 197 -13.75 30.03 -11.78
N THR A 198 -15.01 30.32 -12.12
CA THR A 198 -15.57 31.68 -12.05
C THR A 198 -15.98 32.01 -10.60
N PRO A 199 -15.49 33.10 -9.99
CA PRO A 199 -15.90 33.51 -8.65
C PRO A 199 -17.42 33.58 -8.47
N GLY A 200 -17.93 33.02 -7.37
CA GLY A 200 -19.36 32.95 -7.07
C GLY A 200 -20.19 31.99 -7.94
N ALA A 201 -19.61 31.31 -8.94
CA ALA A 201 -20.31 30.23 -9.65
C ALA A 201 -20.44 28.98 -8.76
N PRO A 202 -21.53 28.21 -8.87
CA PRO A 202 -21.70 26.97 -8.12
C PRO A 202 -20.53 26.00 -8.34
N GLY A 203 -19.99 25.43 -7.26
CA GLY A 203 -18.91 24.45 -7.36
C GLY A 203 -17.52 25.01 -7.66
N THR A 204 -17.34 26.35 -7.67
CA THR A 204 -16.01 26.96 -7.73
C THR A 204 -15.25 26.73 -6.43
N LEU A 205 -15.76 27.23 -5.31
CA LEU A 205 -15.23 27.02 -3.98
C LEU A 205 -16.27 27.41 -2.93
N ASP A 206 -16.61 26.49 -2.03
CA ASP A 206 -17.46 26.78 -0.88
C ASP A 206 -16.64 27.05 0.38
N ARG A 207 -15.57 26.26 0.56
CA ARG A 207 -14.64 26.36 1.69
C ARG A 207 -13.30 25.70 1.34
N THR A 208 -12.27 26.02 2.12
CA THR A 208 -11.01 25.29 2.08
C THR A 208 -11.02 24.13 3.09
N GLY A 209 -10.17 23.15 2.84
CA GLY A 209 -10.01 21.94 3.65
C GLY A 209 -8.56 21.49 3.70
N ASN A 210 -8.26 20.51 4.55
CA ASN A 210 -6.94 19.90 4.67
C ASN A 210 -6.92 18.52 4.00
N GLN A 211 -6.23 18.42 2.85
CA GLN A 211 -6.21 17.21 2.03
C GLN A 211 -5.46 16.03 2.68
N GLN A 212 -4.63 16.30 3.67
CA GLN A 212 -3.90 15.27 4.42
C GLN A 212 -4.68 14.82 5.67
N ARG A 213 -5.78 15.49 6.02
CA ARG A 213 -6.69 15.10 7.10
C ARG A 213 -8.01 14.65 6.49
N ASP A 214 -9.13 14.97 7.14
CA ASP A 214 -10.44 15.00 6.53
C ASP A 214 -10.66 16.39 5.92
N PRO A 215 -10.67 16.54 4.58
CA PRO A 215 -10.80 17.86 3.96
C PRO A 215 -12.18 18.47 4.10
N PHE A 216 -13.21 17.71 4.50
CA PHE A 216 -14.56 18.21 4.63
C PHE A 216 -14.80 18.85 6.00
N ASP A 217 -14.11 18.35 7.02
CA ASP A 217 -14.30 18.74 8.42
C ASP A 217 -13.08 19.46 9.03
N THR A 218 -11.90 19.34 8.41
CA THR A 218 -10.67 20.02 8.84
C THR A 218 -10.34 21.17 7.90
N PRO A 219 -10.42 22.44 8.34
CA PRO A 219 -10.03 23.59 7.52
C PRO A 219 -8.55 23.57 7.14
N MET A 220 -8.22 24.22 6.02
CA MET A 220 -6.83 24.44 5.62
C MET A 220 -6.11 25.34 6.64
N ALA A 221 -4.94 24.92 7.12
CA ALA A 221 -4.09 25.76 7.95
C ALA A 221 -3.36 26.81 7.10
N THR A 222 -3.04 27.97 7.70
CA THR A 222 -2.34 29.07 7.01
C THR A 222 -0.87 29.22 7.42
N THR A 223 -0.44 28.50 8.45
CA THR A 223 0.95 28.48 8.95
C THR A 223 1.31 27.08 9.45
N GLY A 224 2.60 26.86 9.75
CA GLY A 224 3.10 25.58 10.24
C GLY A 224 3.02 24.44 9.23
N HIS A 225 3.31 23.23 9.70
CA HIS A 225 3.37 22.03 8.87
C HIS A 225 2.06 21.75 8.11
N GLU A 226 0.92 21.94 8.75
CA GLU A 226 -0.40 21.66 8.16
C GLU A 226 -0.76 22.57 6.97
N ALA A 227 -0.09 23.73 6.81
CA ALA A 227 -0.37 24.64 5.68
C ALA A 227 0.09 24.10 4.32
N ASN A 228 0.85 23.00 4.31
CA ASN A 228 1.27 22.32 3.09
C ASN A 228 0.10 21.58 2.39
N PHE A 229 -0.98 21.28 3.10
CA PHE A 229 -2.03 20.35 2.65
C PHE A 229 -3.28 21.09 2.20
N GLN A 230 -3.34 21.42 0.92
CA GLN A 230 -4.39 22.27 0.35
C GLN A 230 -5.56 21.43 -0.15
N GLY A 231 -6.77 21.74 0.32
CA GLY A 231 -8.03 21.20 -0.18
C GLY A 231 -9.00 22.33 -0.56
N TYR A 232 -9.62 22.19 -1.73
CA TYR A 232 -10.60 23.12 -2.30
C TYR A 232 -11.95 22.41 -2.40
N VAL A 233 -12.86 22.70 -1.46
CA VAL A 233 -14.11 21.96 -1.30
C VAL A 233 -15.24 22.62 -2.08
N SER A 234 -16.02 21.79 -2.77
CA SER A 234 -17.18 22.21 -3.56
C SER A 234 -18.35 21.27 -3.37
N THR A 235 -19.56 21.81 -3.29
CA THR A 235 -20.80 21.10 -3.01
C THR A 235 -21.72 21.15 -4.20
N LEU A 236 -22.16 19.98 -4.66
CA LEU A 236 -23.03 19.82 -5.81
C LEU A 236 -24.31 19.08 -5.40
N THR A 237 -25.47 19.59 -5.77
CA THR A 237 -26.73 18.83 -5.68
C THR A 237 -27.08 18.24 -7.04
N VAL A 238 -26.87 16.93 -7.21
CA VAL A 238 -27.07 16.21 -8.47
C VAL A 238 -28.47 15.58 -8.48
N ARG A 239 -29.35 16.01 -9.40
CA ARG A 239 -30.70 15.44 -9.52
C ARG A 239 -30.66 14.02 -10.09
N PRO A 240 -31.72 13.20 -9.91
CA PRO A 240 -31.79 11.87 -10.49
C PRO A 240 -31.56 11.89 -12.00
N ARG A 241 -30.71 10.99 -12.50
CA ARG A 241 -30.34 10.91 -13.91
C ARG A 241 -29.85 12.25 -14.47
N GLN A 242 -28.97 12.92 -13.73
CA GLN A 242 -28.26 14.11 -14.16
C GLN A 242 -26.76 13.88 -13.97
N THR A 243 -25.95 14.47 -14.84
CA THR A 243 -24.51 14.61 -14.68
C THR A 243 -24.16 16.08 -14.43
N LEU A 244 -23.41 16.35 -13.37
CA LEU A 244 -22.72 17.62 -13.15
C LEU A 244 -21.21 17.39 -13.24
N SER A 245 -20.46 18.43 -13.59
CA SER A 245 -19.00 18.33 -13.75
C SER A 245 -18.27 19.54 -13.18
N LEU A 246 -17.00 19.34 -12.86
CA LEU A 246 -16.04 20.36 -12.45
C LEU A 246 -14.83 20.29 -13.38
N ALA A 247 -14.33 21.45 -13.84
CA ALA A 247 -13.08 21.56 -14.59
C ALA A 247 -12.11 22.48 -13.83
N ARG A 248 -11.02 21.93 -13.31
CA ARG A 248 -9.99 22.68 -12.58
C ARG A 248 -8.65 22.56 -13.28
N PHE A 249 -7.77 23.54 -13.07
CA PHE A 249 -6.43 23.52 -13.64
C PHE A 249 -5.38 23.62 -12.55
N VAL A 250 -4.29 22.88 -12.69
CA VAL A 250 -3.06 23.05 -11.92
C VAL A 250 -2.00 23.59 -12.85
N THR A 251 -1.30 24.65 -12.45
CA THR A 251 -0.17 25.21 -13.20
C THR A 251 1.12 25.01 -12.42
N VAL A 252 2.23 24.85 -13.14
CA VAL A 252 3.57 24.86 -12.53
C VAL A 252 4.41 25.90 -13.24
N GLY A 253 4.90 26.88 -12.47
CA GLY A 253 5.70 27.98 -12.98
C GLY A 253 7.14 27.61 -13.31
N THR A 254 7.96 28.64 -13.51
CA THR A 254 9.42 28.53 -13.67
C THR A 254 10.14 28.62 -12.32
N THR A 255 11.46 28.40 -12.31
CA THR A 255 12.31 28.64 -11.14
C THR A 255 12.92 30.03 -11.18
N GLY A 256 13.38 30.55 -10.05
CA GLY A 256 14.16 31.79 -9.98
C GLY A 256 13.36 33.07 -9.76
N ALA A 257 14.05 34.21 -9.87
CA ALA A 257 13.47 35.53 -9.56
C ALA A 257 12.34 35.90 -10.54
N GLY A 258 11.22 36.40 -10.01
CA GLY A 258 10.03 36.77 -10.80
C GLY A 258 9.11 35.60 -11.17
N ALA A 259 9.47 34.35 -10.84
CA ALA A 259 8.67 33.17 -11.15
C ALA A 259 7.23 33.25 -10.60
N GLN A 260 7.05 33.77 -9.38
CA GLN A 260 5.73 33.91 -8.77
C GLN A 260 4.84 34.92 -9.52
N ALA A 261 5.40 36.07 -9.92
CA ALA A 261 4.65 37.09 -10.65
C ALA A 261 4.24 36.57 -12.04
N ALA A 262 5.15 35.91 -12.75
CA ALA A 262 4.84 35.29 -14.05
C ALA A 262 3.80 34.17 -13.92
N ALA A 263 3.87 33.36 -12.87
CA ALA A 263 2.87 32.33 -12.60
C ALA A 263 1.48 32.91 -12.27
N ALA A 264 1.42 34.03 -11.53
CA ALA A 264 0.17 34.75 -11.26
C ALA A 264 -0.45 35.31 -12.56
N GLU A 265 0.36 35.90 -13.45
CA GLU A 265 -0.11 36.37 -14.76
C GLU A 265 -0.67 35.22 -15.62
N GLN A 266 0.03 34.08 -15.63
CA GLN A 266 -0.42 32.88 -16.34
C GLN A 266 -1.74 32.34 -15.77
N LEU A 267 -1.88 32.26 -14.45
CA LEU A 267 -3.11 31.86 -13.79
C LEU A 267 -4.27 32.79 -14.12
N ALA A 268 -4.05 34.11 -14.08
CA ALA A 268 -5.06 35.09 -14.42
C ALA A 268 -5.51 34.97 -15.88
N ALA A 269 -4.58 34.73 -16.81
CA ALA A 269 -4.90 34.50 -18.22
C ALA A 269 -5.72 33.22 -18.41
N LEU A 270 -5.32 32.10 -17.78
CA LEU A 270 -6.03 30.83 -17.86
C LEU A 270 -7.40 30.87 -17.19
N ALA A 271 -7.56 31.60 -16.09
CA ALA A 271 -8.84 31.82 -15.44
C ALA A 271 -9.79 32.69 -16.30
N ALA A 272 -9.27 33.67 -17.02
CA ALA A 272 -10.08 34.51 -17.91
C ALA A 272 -10.48 33.78 -19.21
N GLN A 273 -9.62 32.90 -19.71
CA GLN A 273 -9.82 32.14 -20.94
C GLN A 273 -9.40 30.67 -20.73
N PRO A 274 -10.24 29.86 -20.05
CA PRO A 274 -9.89 28.47 -19.77
C PRO A 274 -9.83 27.63 -21.04
N ASP A 275 -8.83 26.76 -21.14
CA ASP A 275 -8.77 25.79 -22.23
C ASP A 275 -9.73 24.62 -21.98
N LEU A 276 -10.92 24.72 -22.57
CA LEU A 276 -11.95 23.69 -22.57
C LEU A 276 -12.04 22.98 -23.93
N SER A 277 -10.95 22.99 -24.71
CA SER A 277 -10.83 22.18 -25.93
C SER A 277 -10.87 20.69 -25.58
N GLY A 278 -11.22 19.85 -26.55
CA GLY A 278 -11.50 18.43 -26.32
C GLY A 278 -12.88 18.14 -25.72
N LEU A 279 -13.42 19.02 -24.86
CA LEU A 279 -14.77 18.84 -24.32
C LEU A 279 -15.85 19.06 -25.40
N THR A 280 -16.84 18.19 -25.41
CA THR A 280 -18.06 18.32 -26.20
C THR A 280 -18.95 19.47 -25.67
N THR A 281 -19.92 19.90 -26.48
CA THR A 281 -20.91 20.88 -26.01
C THR A 281 -21.74 20.35 -24.84
N LEU A 282 -22.00 19.03 -24.78
CA LEU A 282 -22.78 18.44 -23.70
C LEU A 282 -21.97 18.41 -22.38
N GLU A 283 -20.66 18.12 -22.44
CA GLU A 283 -19.77 18.21 -21.27
C GLU A 283 -19.63 19.64 -20.77
N ARG A 284 -19.48 20.62 -21.66
CA ARG A 284 -19.53 22.03 -21.23
C ARG A 284 -20.89 22.40 -20.62
N CYS A 285 -21.97 21.73 -20.99
CA CYS A 285 -23.28 21.88 -20.36
C CYS A 285 -23.40 21.23 -18.97
N THR A 286 -22.48 20.36 -18.55
CA THR A 286 -22.47 19.80 -17.18
C THR A 286 -21.61 20.62 -16.23
N LEU A 287 -20.67 21.43 -16.73
CA LEU A 287 -19.80 22.29 -15.91
C LEU A 287 -20.60 23.21 -14.97
N GLN A 288 -20.20 23.22 -13.70
CA GLN A 288 -20.80 24.07 -12.66
C GLN A 288 -19.91 25.27 -12.32
N ASN A 289 -18.61 25.04 -12.16
CA ASN A 289 -17.65 26.04 -11.68
C ASN A 289 -17.25 27.11 -12.71
N TRP A 290 -17.98 27.22 -13.81
CA TRP A 290 -17.71 28.18 -14.87
C TRP A 290 -19.00 28.85 -15.34
N ASP A 291 -18.93 30.16 -15.61
CA ASP A 291 -20.02 30.86 -16.28
C ASP A 291 -20.17 30.35 -17.73
N ARG A 292 -21.21 29.55 -17.95
CA ARG A 292 -21.53 28.94 -19.25
C ARG A 292 -21.73 29.96 -20.36
N THR A 293 -22.22 31.16 -20.04
CA THR A 293 -22.43 32.22 -21.03
C THR A 293 -21.09 32.77 -21.52
N ALA A 294 -20.11 32.93 -20.62
CA ALA A 294 -18.74 33.28 -20.95
C ALA A 294 -18.03 32.18 -21.77
N LEU A 295 -18.42 30.91 -21.57
CA LEU A 295 -17.93 29.76 -22.35
C LEU A 295 -18.59 29.59 -23.73
N GLY A 296 -19.46 30.52 -24.15
CA GLY A 296 -20.13 30.46 -25.45
C GLY A 296 -21.20 29.36 -25.57
N VAL A 297 -21.62 28.77 -24.44
CA VAL A 297 -22.65 27.72 -24.41
C VAL A 297 -24.01 28.35 -24.13
N THR A 298 -24.81 28.51 -25.18
CA THR A 298 -26.09 29.25 -25.11
C THR A 298 -27.32 28.34 -24.98
N ARG A 299 -27.19 27.03 -25.22
CA ARG A 299 -28.30 26.05 -25.12
C ARG A 299 -27.83 24.77 -24.47
N CYS A 300 -28.39 24.44 -23.30
CA CYS A 300 -28.15 23.20 -22.59
C CYS A 300 -29.46 22.49 -22.27
N PRO A 301 -29.47 21.14 -22.21
CA PRO A 301 -30.56 20.40 -21.58
C PRO A 301 -30.75 20.86 -20.11
N SER A 302 -31.97 20.77 -19.60
CA SER A 302 -32.27 21.11 -18.19
C SER A 302 -31.66 20.12 -17.20
N ALA A 303 -31.48 18.86 -17.62
CA ALA A 303 -30.79 17.80 -16.89
C ALA A 303 -29.86 17.06 -17.87
N PRO A 304 -28.67 17.61 -18.16
CA PRO A 304 -27.71 16.95 -19.04
C PRO A 304 -27.24 15.64 -18.40
N VAL A 305 -27.01 14.62 -19.23
CA VAL A 305 -26.49 13.32 -18.82
C VAL A 305 -25.39 12.93 -19.78
N LEU A 306 -24.22 12.61 -19.25
CA LEU A 306 -23.10 12.12 -20.06
C LEU A 306 -23.17 10.61 -20.19
N ALA A 307 -22.74 10.12 -21.35
CA ALA A 307 -22.41 8.71 -21.52
C ALA A 307 -21.04 8.48 -20.87
N THR A 308 -21.03 7.93 -19.66
CA THR A 308 -19.80 7.59 -18.94
C THR A 308 -19.49 6.10 -19.06
N PRO A 309 -18.20 5.69 -19.00
CA PRO A 309 -17.83 4.28 -18.95
C PRO A 309 -18.54 3.52 -17.83
N SER A 310 -18.69 2.20 -17.98
CA SER A 310 -19.30 1.37 -16.92
C SER A 310 -18.45 1.39 -15.65
N ALA A 311 -19.08 1.33 -14.47
CA ALA A 311 -18.36 1.14 -13.20
C ALA A 311 -17.97 -0.32 -12.93
N GLY A 312 -18.36 -1.24 -13.82
CA GLY A 312 -18.26 -2.67 -13.57
C GLY A 312 -19.28 -3.17 -12.54
N PRO A 313 -19.43 -4.49 -12.39
CA PRO A 313 -20.28 -5.08 -11.35
C PRO A 313 -19.68 -4.85 -9.97
N GLN A 314 -20.52 -4.55 -8.99
CA GLN A 314 -20.15 -4.51 -7.57
C GLN A 314 -20.42 -5.88 -6.95
N VAL A 315 -19.51 -6.35 -6.09
CA VAL A 315 -19.71 -7.60 -5.34
C VAL A 315 -20.73 -7.34 -4.23
N PRO A 316 -21.84 -8.10 -4.16
CA PRO A 316 -22.83 -7.88 -3.11
C PRO A 316 -22.27 -8.20 -1.72
N ALA A 317 -22.49 -7.30 -0.75
CA ALA A 317 -22.00 -7.44 0.62
C ALA A 317 -22.88 -8.40 1.46
N TYR A 318 -22.68 -9.71 1.28
CA TYR A 318 -23.28 -10.75 2.13
C TYR A 318 -22.28 -11.90 2.37
N THR A 319 -22.53 -12.72 3.38
CA THR A 319 -21.80 -13.98 3.61
C THR A 319 -22.76 -15.17 3.66
N THR A 320 -22.25 -16.35 3.33
CA THR A 320 -22.94 -17.64 3.49
C THR A 320 -22.53 -18.40 4.75
N SER A 321 -21.58 -17.87 5.53
CA SER A 321 -21.20 -18.42 6.83
C SER A 321 -22.06 -17.80 7.93
N SER A 322 -22.56 -18.64 8.85
CA SER A 322 -23.27 -18.19 10.05
C SER A 322 -22.35 -17.63 11.14
N TYR A 323 -21.03 -17.81 10.98
CA TYR A 323 -20.03 -17.38 11.95
C TYR A 323 -19.44 -16.02 11.56
N ASP A 324 -19.41 -15.08 12.52
CA ASP A 324 -18.78 -13.78 12.34
C ASP A 324 -17.34 -13.80 12.87
N VAL A 325 -16.41 -13.44 11.98
CA VAL A 325 -14.96 -13.42 12.24
C VAL A 325 -14.43 -12.04 12.57
N VAL A 326 -15.26 -11.00 12.49
CA VAL A 326 -14.84 -9.63 12.74
C VAL A 326 -14.32 -9.49 14.17
N ASN A 327 -13.10 -8.95 14.29
CA ASN A 327 -12.40 -8.67 15.55
C ASN A 327 -12.13 -9.88 16.46
N LYS A 328 -12.30 -11.12 15.98
CA LYS A 328 -11.99 -12.34 16.73
C LYS A 328 -10.48 -12.57 16.83
N SER A 329 -9.94 -12.90 18.00
CA SER A 329 -8.54 -13.35 18.13
C SER A 329 -8.37 -14.80 17.63
N ILE A 330 -7.14 -15.23 17.35
CA ILE A 330 -6.84 -16.64 17.04
C ILE A 330 -7.24 -17.52 18.24
N ASP A 331 -6.93 -17.09 19.46
CA ASP A 331 -7.35 -17.77 20.69
C ASP A 331 -8.88 -17.97 20.78
N GLU A 332 -9.65 -16.93 20.46
CA GLU A 332 -11.12 -17.04 20.42
C GLU A 332 -11.61 -18.02 19.36
N LEU A 333 -11.03 -17.98 18.15
CA LEU A 333 -11.39 -18.91 17.08
C LEU A 333 -11.06 -20.36 17.46
N LEU A 334 -9.92 -20.61 18.10
CA LEU A 334 -9.54 -21.94 18.59
C LEU A 334 -10.52 -22.44 19.66
N ARG A 335 -10.88 -21.60 20.63
CA ARG A 335 -11.87 -21.93 21.66
C ARG A 335 -13.25 -22.22 21.06
N ASP A 336 -13.69 -21.44 20.08
CA ASP A 336 -14.98 -21.64 19.42
C ASP A 336 -14.99 -22.96 18.60
N LEU A 337 -13.87 -23.32 17.96
CA LEU A 337 -13.69 -24.61 17.30
C LEU A 337 -13.71 -25.79 18.28
N GLU A 338 -13.04 -25.66 19.43
CA GLU A 338 -13.01 -26.69 20.48
C GLU A 338 -14.38 -26.90 21.14
N ALA A 339 -15.12 -25.81 21.36
CA ALA A 339 -16.46 -25.85 21.91
C ALA A 339 -17.53 -26.33 20.91
N GLY A 340 -17.18 -26.49 19.63
CA GLY A 340 -18.11 -26.85 18.56
C GLY A 340 -19.12 -25.75 18.23
N VAL A 341 -18.78 -24.49 18.53
CA VAL A 341 -19.58 -23.30 18.18
C VAL A 341 -19.54 -23.03 16.67
N THR A 342 -18.42 -23.39 16.03
CA THR A 342 -18.16 -23.18 14.61
C THR A 342 -17.26 -24.30 14.06
N THR A 343 -17.05 -24.30 12.76
CA THR A 343 -16.13 -25.18 12.04
C THR A 343 -15.05 -24.38 11.32
N SER A 344 -13.93 -25.02 10.97
CA SER A 344 -12.90 -24.40 10.14
C SER A 344 -13.50 -23.99 8.79
N GLU A 345 -14.38 -24.82 8.22
CA GLU A 345 -15.10 -24.49 6.99
C GLU A 345 -15.90 -23.17 7.10
N GLU A 346 -16.64 -22.96 8.20
CA GLU A 346 -17.39 -21.72 8.44
C GLU A 346 -16.49 -20.51 8.65
N ILE A 347 -15.40 -20.64 9.41
CA ILE A 347 -14.41 -19.57 9.62
C ILE A 347 -13.75 -19.18 8.28
N THR A 348 -13.21 -20.15 7.55
CA THR A 348 -12.56 -19.91 6.26
C THR A 348 -13.55 -19.31 5.25
N ARG A 349 -14.82 -19.74 5.27
CA ARG A 349 -15.83 -19.17 4.40
C ARG A 349 -16.15 -17.72 4.74
N ALA A 350 -16.27 -17.37 6.02
CA ALA A 350 -16.47 -16.00 6.44
C ALA A 350 -15.34 -15.09 5.96
N TYR A 351 -14.07 -15.50 6.11
CA TYR A 351 -12.93 -14.73 5.59
C TYR A 351 -12.92 -14.61 4.06
N LEU A 352 -13.15 -15.70 3.32
CA LEU A 352 -13.17 -15.65 1.84
C LEU A 352 -14.29 -14.77 1.28
N ASP A 353 -15.47 -14.79 1.92
CA ASP A 353 -16.57 -13.89 1.55
C ASP A 353 -16.19 -12.42 1.82
N ARG A 354 -15.46 -12.13 2.90
CA ARG A 354 -14.92 -10.79 3.20
C ARG A 354 -13.86 -10.34 2.20
N ILE A 355 -12.93 -11.21 1.81
CA ILE A 355 -11.93 -10.91 0.77
C ILE A 355 -12.63 -10.53 -0.53
N ALA A 356 -13.64 -11.30 -0.94
CA ALA A 356 -14.39 -11.03 -2.17
C ALA A 356 -15.10 -9.67 -2.17
N VAL A 357 -15.61 -9.21 -1.02
CA VAL A 357 -16.36 -7.95 -0.91
C VAL A 357 -15.44 -6.74 -0.71
N TYR A 358 -14.36 -6.88 0.06
CA TYR A 358 -13.59 -5.73 0.55
C TYR A 358 -12.22 -5.53 -0.10
N ASP A 359 -11.64 -6.59 -0.68
CA ASP A 359 -10.24 -6.53 -1.13
C ASP A 359 -10.08 -6.00 -2.56
N GLY A 360 -10.96 -6.40 -3.47
CA GLY A 360 -10.85 -6.06 -4.89
C GLY A 360 -11.56 -4.76 -5.31
N GLY A 361 -11.26 -4.33 -6.55
CA GLY A 361 -11.94 -3.20 -7.20
C GLY A 361 -11.34 -1.82 -6.88
N PRO A 362 -11.86 -0.74 -7.49
CA PRO A 362 -11.33 0.62 -7.33
C PRO A 362 -11.20 1.07 -5.87
N LEU A 363 -12.25 0.85 -5.08
CA LEU A 363 -12.32 1.18 -3.66
C LEU A 363 -12.10 -0.07 -2.80
N GLY A 364 -11.17 -0.94 -3.18
CA GLY A 364 -10.74 -2.12 -2.42
C GLY A 364 -9.47 -1.85 -1.60
N TYR A 365 -9.12 -2.80 -0.74
CA TYR A 365 -7.89 -2.75 0.07
C TYR A 365 -6.63 -3.31 -0.63
N HIS A 366 -6.80 -4.25 -1.56
CA HIS A 366 -5.73 -4.89 -2.33
C HIS A 366 -4.66 -5.56 -1.44
N ALA A 367 -5.10 -6.12 -0.32
CA ALA A 367 -4.26 -6.81 0.65
C ALA A 367 -3.73 -8.15 0.14
N PHE A 368 -4.43 -8.82 -0.79
CA PHE A 368 -3.98 -10.06 -1.40
C PHE A 368 -3.42 -9.84 -2.81
N ILE A 369 -2.40 -10.61 -3.15
CA ILE A 369 -1.89 -10.78 -4.51
C ILE A 369 -2.33 -12.12 -5.12
N HIS A 370 -2.67 -13.09 -4.26
CA HIS A 370 -3.23 -14.37 -4.64
C HIS A 370 -4.11 -14.91 -3.51
N VAL A 371 -5.29 -15.46 -3.82
CA VAL A 371 -6.16 -16.12 -2.83
C VAL A 371 -6.15 -17.63 -3.12
N ALA A 372 -5.93 -18.45 -2.10
CA ALA A 372 -5.77 -19.89 -2.29
C ALA A 372 -7.07 -20.55 -2.78
N GLU A 373 -7.01 -21.20 -3.94
CA GLU A 373 -8.16 -21.90 -4.53
C GLU A 373 -8.65 -23.08 -3.66
N ASP A 374 -7.74 -23.70 -2.91
CA ASP A 374 -7.98 -24.88 -2.09
C ASP A 374 -8.22 -24.56 -0.61
N ALA A 375 -8.32 -23.28 -0.21
CA ALA A 375 -8.50 -22.89 1.20
C ALA A 375 -9.68 -23.62 1.89
N MET A 376 -10.82 -23.79 1.18
CA MET A 376 -11.97 -24.55 1.69
C MET A 376 -11.69 -26.06 1.82
N GLN A 377 -10.81 -26.61 0.97
CA GLN A 377 -10.38 -28.01 1.08
C GLN A 377 -9.47 -28.21 2.30
N GLN A 378 -8.54 -27.27 2.53
CA GLN A 378 -7.69 -27.25 3.72
C GLN A 378 -8.54 -27.19 5.00
N ALA A 379 -9.54 -26.29 5.04
CA ALA A 379 -10.45 -26.13 6.17
C ALA A 379 -11.23 -27.42 6.49
N ARG A 380 -11.85 -28.04 5.47
CA ARG A 380 -12.54 -29.33 5.63
C ARG A 380 -11.61 -30.45 6.07
N ALA A 381 -10.33 -30.42 5.68
CA ALA A 381 -9.35 -31.38 6.14
C ALA A 381 -9.03 -31.20 7.63
N ALA A 382 -8.95 -29.96 8.11
CA ALA A 382 -8.79 -29.64 9.52
C ALA A 382 -10.02 -30.10 10.34
N ASP A 383 -11.24 -29.85 9.88
CA ASP A 383 -12.46 -30.32 10.55
C ASP A 383 -12.50 -31.85 10.66
N ARG A 384 -12.14 -32.57 9.57
CA ARG A 384 -12.01 -34.03 9.61
C ARG A 384 -10.93 -34.51 10.58
N ALA A 385 -9.83 -33.76 10.72
CA ALA A 385 -8.77 -34.09 11.68
C ALA A 385 -9.25 -33.87 13.13
N ARG A 386 -9.92 -32.74 13.42
CA ARG A 386 -10.55 -32.46 14.72
C ARG A 386 -11.56 -33.53 15.11
N ALA A 387 -12.41 -33.95 14.17
CA ALA A 387 -13.38 -35.04 14.40
C ALA A 387 -12.72 -36.40 14.72
N ARG A 388 -11.44 -36.59 14.36
CA ARG A 388 -10.63 -37.77 14.72
C ARG A 388 -9.80 -37.57 16.00
N GLY A 389 -10.00 -36.45 16.71
CA GLY A 389 -9.29 -36.13 17.95
C GLY A 389 -7.94 -35.44 17.76
N ALA A 390 -7.62 -34.95 16.55
CA ALA A 390 -6.42 -34.15 16.38
C ALA A 390 -6.59 -32.78 17.06
N THR A 391 -5.54 -32.37 17.75
CA THR A 391 -5.34 -31.02 18.29
C THR A 391 -4.13 -30.41 17.60
N GLY A 392 -4.09 -29.09 17.44
CA GLY A 392 -2.95 -28.42 16.84
C GLY A 392 -3.05 -26.92 17.04
N GLU A 393 -1.89 -26.28 17.19
CA GLU A 393 -1.74 -24.87 17.58
C GLU A 393 -2.59 -23.93 16.73
N LEU A 394 -2.73 -24.25 15.44
CA LEU A 394 -3.46 -23.43 14.47
C LEU A 394 -4.45 -24.28 13.66
N LEU A 395 -4.87 -25.44 14.18
CA LEU A 395 -5.65 -26.42 13.42
C LEU A 395 -7.00 -25.84 12.97
N GLY A 396 -7.08 -25.50 11.68
CA GLY A 396 -8.25 -24.91 11.03
C GLY A 396 -8.28 -23.38 10.98
N ILE A 397 -7.22 -22.70 11.42
CA ILE A 397 -7.15 -21.24 11.47
C ILE A 397 -6.62 -20.66 10.15
N PRO A 398 -7.31 -19.71 9.50
CA PRO A 398 -6.85 -19.09 8.24
C PRO A 398 -5.77 -18.03 8.42
N ILE A 399 -4.60 -18.27 7.84
CA ILE A 399 -3.41 -17.41 7.93
C ILE A 399 -3.00 -16.92 6.53
N ALA A 400 -2.76 -15.61 6.40
CA ALA A 400 -2.22 -15.01 5.18
C ALA A 400 -0.69 -14.98 5.19
N ILE A 401 -0.06 -15.15 4.04
CA ILE A 401 1.40 -15.25 3.94
C ILE A 401 1.92 -14.19 2.97
N LYS A 402 2.82 -13.30 3.40
CA LYS A 402 3.45 -12.33 2.49
C LYS A 402 4.05 -13.02 1.26
N ASP A 403 3.93 -12.41 0.10
CA ASP A 403 4.41 -12.96 -1.18
C ASP A 403 5.94 -12.92 -1.39
N LEU A 404 6.67 -13.27 -0.34
CA LEU A 404 8.09 -13.61 -0.36
C LEU A 404 8.33 -15.05 0.08
N TYR A 405 7.37 -15.65 0.78
CA TYR A 405 7.48 -17.00 1.28
C TYR A 405 7.06 -17.98 0.20
N ASP A 406 7.93 -18.94 -0.07
CA ASP A 406 7.66 -20.03 -0.98
C ASP A 406 6.47 -20.87 -0.56
N THR A 407 5.64 -21.20 -1.53
CA THR A 407 4.47 -22.06 -1.39
C THR A 407 4.46 -23.00 -2.56
N LYS A 408 4.41 -24.31 -2.31
CA LYS A 408 4.45 -25.30 -3.39
C LYS A 408 3.17 -25.37 -4.24
N ASP A 409 2.11 -24.69 -3.79
CA ASP A 409 0.75 -24.72 -4.34
C ASP A 409 0.25 -23.35 -4.82
N MET A 410 1.06 -22.28 -4.67
CA MET A 410 0.73 -20.93 -5.16
C MET A 410 2.02 -20.23 -5.64
N PRO A 411 1.93 -19.26 -6.56
CA PRO A 411 3.08 -18.45 -6.97
C PRO A 411 3.76 -17.70 -5.81
N THR A 412 5.07 -17.44 -5.96
CA THR A 412 5.83 -16.53 -5.07
C THR A 412 6.52 -15.49 -5.94
N THR A 413 5.93 -14.30 -6.05
CA THR A 413 6.36 -13.36 -7.10
C THR A 413 7.24 -12.24 -6.57
N GLY A 414 7.33 -12.04 -5.25
CA GLY A 414 7.97 -10.84 -4.69
C GLY A 414 7.23 -9.55 -5.03
N GLY A 415 6.00 -9.64 -5.54
CA GLY A 415 5.22 -8.53 -6.08
C GLY A 415 5.67 -8.07 -7.47
N THR A 416 6.59 -8.78 -8.13
CA THR A 416 7.10 -8.37 -9.45
C THR A 416 6.44 -9.13 -10.59
N LEU A 417 6.18 -8.44 -11.71
CA LEU A 417 5.69 -9.07 -12.93
C LEU A 417 6.75 -9.95 -13.60
N ALA A 418 8.03 -9.79 -13.26
CA ALA A 418 9.11 -10.64 -13.75
C ALA A 418 8.98 -12.10 -13.30
N LEU A 419 8.28 -12.34 -12.18
CA LEU A 419 8.01 -13.68 -11.64
C LEU A 419 6.51 -14.04 -11.73
N GLU A 420 5.74 -13.38 -12.62
CA GLU A 420 4.33 -13.72 -12.84
C GLU A 420 4.19 -15.20 -13.19
N GLY A 421 3.49 -15.95 -12.34
CA GLY A 421 3.23 -17.38 -12.53
C GLY A 421 4.39 -18.31 -12.16
N TRP A 422 5.55 -17.80 -11.71
CA TRP A 422 6.58 -18.66 -11.13
C TRP A 422 6.12 -19.19 -9.77
N GLN A 423 6.20 -20.50 -9.61
CA GLN A 423 5.73 -21.22 -8.43
C GLN A 423 6.86 -22.14 -7.95
N PRO A 424 7.34 -21.98 -6.70
CA PRO A 424 8.35 -22.85 -6.12
C PRO A 424 7.89 -24.31 -6.05
N GLY A 425 8.83 -25.26 -6.11
CA GLY A 425 8.54 -26.69 -5.90
C GLY A 425 8.33 -27.10 -4.44
N THR A 426 8.70 -26.25 -3.48
CA THR A 426 8.64 -26.51 -2.04
C THR A 426 8.07 -25.33 -1.26
N ASP A 427 7.56 -25.60 -0.07
CA ASP A 427 7.16 -24.55 0.87
C ASP A 427 8.39 -23.93 1.54
N ALA A 428 8.32 -22.65 1.92
CA ALA A 428 9.26 -22.07 2.87
C ALA A 428 9.17 -22.80 4.21
N TYR A 429 10.26 -22.86 4.99
CA TYR A 429 10.27 -23.62 6.25
C TYR A 429 9.14 -23.18 7.20
N GLN A 430 8.90 -21.88 7.33
CA GLN A 430 7.80 -21.38 8.18
C GLN A 430 6.42 -21.79 7.66
N VAL A 431 6.23 -21.88 6.33
CA VAL A 431 4.98 -22.35 5.71
C VAL A 431 4.80 -23.86 5.95
N GLU A 432 5.87 -24.66 5.81
CA GLU A 432 5.87 -26.10 6.16
C GLU A 432 5.36 -26.30 7.60
N ARG A 433 5.87 -25.50 8.53
CA ARG A 433 5.48 -25.57 9.94
C ARG A 433 4.05 -25.10 10.22
N LEU A 434 3.58 -24.04 9.57
CA LEU A 434 2.17 -23.62 9.67
C LEU A 434 1.22 -24.71 9.21
N ARG A 435 1.53 -25.37 8.08
CA ARG A 435 0.74 -26.51 7.59
C ARG A 435 0.79 -27.69 8.55
N ALA A 436 1.94 -27.98 9.14
CA ALA A 436 2.08 -29.02 10.17
C ALA A 436 1.28 -28.70 11.45
N ALA A 437 1.16 -27.42 11.80
CA ALA A 437 0.29 -26.93 12.88
C ALA A 437 -1.21 -26.96 12.54
N GLY A 438 -1.56 -27.29 11.29
CA GLY A 438 -2.92 -27.41 10.79
C GLY A 438 -3.55 -26.11 10.32
N ALA A 439 -2.76 -25.05 10.13
CA ALA A 439 -3.24 -23.78 9.60
C ALA A 439 -3.79 -23.93 8.18
N VAL A 440 -4.82 -23.16 7.87
CA VAL A 440 -5.32 -22.96 6.51
C VAL A 440 -4.53 -21.80 5.91
N ILE A 441 -3.72 -22.04 4.88
CA ILE A 441 -3.03 -20.96 4.17
C ILE A 441 -4.05 -20.34 3.21
N ILE A 442 -4.60 -19.18 3.57
CA ILE A 442 -5.74 -18.57 2.86
C ILE A 442 -5.33 -17.84 1.57
N GLY A 443 -4.05 -17.47 1.44
CA GLY A 443 -3.52 -16.81 0.26
C GLY A 443 -2.19 -16.10 0.49
N LYS A 444 -1.70 -15.47 -0.57
CA LYS A 444 -0.50 -14.64 -0.58
C LYS A 444 -0.87 -13.16 -0.42
N ALA A 445 -0.31 -12.51 0.57
CA ALA A 445 -0.53 -11.10 0.86
C ALA A 445 0.40 -10.21 0.01
N ASN A 446 -0.16 -9.12 -0.52
CA ASN A 446 0.54 -8.12 -1.31
C ASN A 446 1.55 -7.32 -0.45
N LEU A 447 2.47 -6.63 -1.10
CA LEU A 447 3.67 -6.07 -0.50
C LEU A 447 4.22 -4.88 -1.30
N SER A 448 5.22 -4.18 -0.74
CA SER A 448 6.15 -3.43 -1.59
C SER A 448 6.99 -4.42 -2.38
N GLU A 449 7.06 -4.26 -3.71
CA GLU A 449 7.85 -5.14 -4.59
C GLU A 449 9.30 -5.33 -4.06
N PHE A 450 9.73 -6.58 -3.95
CA PHE A 450 11.00 -7.05 -3.36
C PHE A 450 11.28 -6.55 -1.93
N ALA A 451 10.25 -6.17 -1.19
CA ALA A 451 10.38 -5.56 0.14
C ALA A 451 11.15 -4.23 0.18
N ASN A 452 11.27 -3.51 -0.94
CA ASN A 452 12.17 -2.35 -1.06
C ASN A 452 11.68 -1.07 -0.36
N SER A 453 10.39 -0.93 -0.04
CA SER A 453 9.86 0.25 0.64
C SER A 453 9.23 -0.06 2.00
N GLY A 454 9.54 0.80 2.97
CA GLY A 454 8.89 0.85 4.28
C GLY A 454 7.79 1.89 4.39
N GLY A 455 7.71 2.84 3.43
CA GLY A 455 6.72 3.92 3.45
C GLY A 455 5.45 3.60 2.66
N TYR A 456 5.51 2.70 1.67
CA TYR A 456 4.36 2.28 0.88
C TYR A 456 4.44 0.78 0.58
N SER A 457 3.31 0.12 0.37
CA SER A 457 3.25 -1.23 -0.20
C SER A 457 2.58 -1.19 -1.57
N GLU A 458 3.42 -1.03 -2.59
CA GLU A 458 3.05 -0.97 -4.00
C GLU A 458 3.82 -2.04 -4.79
N SER A 459 3.10 -2.78 -5.66
CA SER A 459 3.63 -3.87 -6.47
C SER A 459 3.03 -3.90 -7.88
N GLY A 460 3.44 -4.86 -8.71
CA GLY A 460 2.83 -5.12 -10.01
C GLY A 460 1.33 -5.47 -9.97
N TRP A 461 0.78 -5.72 -8.77
CA TRP A 461 -0.64 -6.05 -8.57
C TRP A 461 -1.46 -4.92 -7.97
N GLY A 462 -0.85 -3.82 -7.58
CA GLY A 462 -1.59 -2.72 -6.96
C GLY A 462 -0.88 -2.08 -5.78
N GLN A 463 -1.38 -0.91 -5.41
CA GLN A 463 -1.17 -0.30 -4.10
C GLN A 463 -2.06 -0.96 -3.05
N VAL A 464 -1.48 -1.32 -1.90
CA VAL A 464 -2.24 -1.72 -0.71
C VAL A 464 -2.76 -0.48 0.02
N TRP A 465 -4.05 -0.45 0.33
CA TRP A 465 -4.71 0.65 1.03
C TRP A 465 -4.90 0.31 2.51
N ASN A 466 -4.68 1.28 3.39
CA ASN A 466 -4.76 1.06 4.83
C ASN A 466 -6.17 0.66 5.29
N ALA A 467 -6.26 -0.22 6.28
CA ALA A 467 -7.56 -0.68 6.79
C ALA A 467 -8.29 0.38 7.64
N LEU A 468 -7.54 1.14 8.45
CA LEU A 468 -8.07 2.15 9.38
C LEU A 468 -8.25 3.51 8.70
N TYR A 469 -7.38 3.84 7.74
CA TYR A 469 -7.33 5.16 7.11
C TYR A 469 -7.22 5.00 5.57
N PRO A 470 -8.32 4.69 4.86
CA PRO A 470 -8.28 4.11 3.51
C PRO A 470 -7.71 4.96 2.37
N SER A 471 -7.37 6.23 2.61
CA SER A 471 -6.60 7.08 1.69
C SER A 471 -5.10 7.07 1.97
N LYS A 472 -4.70 6.60 3.14
CA LYS A 472 -3.32 6.64 3.64
C LYS A 472 -2.54 5.38 3.30
N THR A 473 -1.23 5.48 3.49
CA THR A 473 -0.33 4.33 3.40
C THR A 473 -0.71 3.18 4.34
N SER A 474 -0.59 1.95 3.84
CA SER A 474 -0.51 0.77 4.69
C SER A 474 0.86 0.62 5.37
N PHE A 475 1.77 1.57 5.12
CA PHE A 475 3.22 1.42 5.19
C PHE A 475 3.72 0.20 4.43
N GLY A 476 4.99 -0.15 4.60
CA GLY A 476 5.58 -1.29 3.92
C GLY A 476 6.72 -1.97 4.68
N SER A 477 7.22 -3.08 4.16
CA SER A 477 6.77 -3.73 2.92
C SER A 477 5.70 -4.79 3.15
N SER A 478 5.34 -5.10 4.39
CA SER A 478 4.31 -6.11 4.72
C SER A 478 2.91 -5.52 4.83
N GLY A 479 2.58 -4.52 3.99
CA GLY A 479 1.30 -3.80 4.04
C GLY A 479 0.11 -4.72 3.84
N GLY A 480 0.15 -5.63 2.85
CA GLY A 480 -0.95 -6.57 2.61
C GLY A 480 -1.19 -7.51 3.79
N SER A 481 -0.12 -8.01 4.43
CA SER A 481 -0.23 -8.85 5.64
C SER A 481 -0.93 -8.11 6.79
N ALA A 482 -0.55 -6.84 7.03
CA ALA A 482 -1.19 -6.04 8.08
C ALA A 482 -2.64 -5.70 7.75
N VAL A 483 -2.92 -5.25 6.52
CA VAL A 483 -4.29 -4.89 6.10
C VAL A 483 -5.21 -6.11 6.10
N ALA A 484 -4.71 -7.28 5.68
CA ALA A 484 -5.48 -8.53 5.74
C ALA A 484 -5.92 -8.87 7.17
N VAL A 485 -5.07 -8.64 8.17
CA VAL A 485 -5.44 -8.87 9.57
C VAL A 485 -6.36 -7.77 10.09
N ALA A 486 -6.02 -6.49 9.88
CA ALA A 486 -6.79 -5.37 10.42
C ALA A 486 -8.21 -5.32 9.85
N ALA A 487 -8.39 -5.47 8.53
CA ALA A 487 -9.69 -5.50 7.88
C ALA A 487 -10.45 -6.84 8.08
N GLY A 488 -9.95 -7.75 8.91
CA GLY A 488 -10.59 -9.04 9.18
C GLY A 488 -10.71 -9.92 7.94
N LEU A 489 -9.69 -9.94 7.09
CA LEU A 489 -9.59 -10.80 5.89
C LEU A 489 -8.76 -12.07 6.15
N ALA A 490 -8.02 -12.11 7.26
CA ALA A 490 -7.36 -13.28 7.81
C ALA A 490 -7.33 -13.22 9.35
N ALA A 491 -7.12 -14.38 10.00
CA ALA A 491 -7.02 -14.44 11.46
C ALA A 491 -5.66 -13.89 11.96
N GLY A 492 -4.59 -14.20 11.22
CA GLY A 492 -3.24 -13.68 11.42
C GLY A 492 -2.47 -13.72 10.09
N ALA A 493 -1.28 -13.13 10.06
CA ALA A 493 -0.46 -13.13 8.87
C ALA A 493 1.03 -13.25 9.16
N LEU A 494 1.80 -13.70 8.17
CA LEU A 494 3.26 -13.65 8.17
C LEU A 494 3.73 -12.47 7.31
N GLY A 495 4.69 -11.71 7.83
CA GLY A 495 5.36 -10.60 7.15
C GLY A 495 6.89 -10.79 7.17
N SER A 496 7.64 -9.78 6.77
CA SER A 496 9.11 -9.79 6.89
C SER A 496 9.67 -8.42 7.25
N GLN A 497 10.86 -8.38 7.85
CA GLN A 497 11.56 -7.15 8.23
C GLN A 497 13.05 -7.21 7.92
N THR A 498 13.51 -6.30 7.07
CA THR A 498 14.94 -5.97 6.89
C THR A 498 15.33 -4.72 7.65
N GLY A 499 14.45 -3.72 7.64
CA GLY A 499 14.59 -2.47 8.39
C GLY A 499 13.39 -2.27 9.29
N VAL A 500 12.24 -2.00 8.67
CA VAL A 500 11.00 -1.58 9.37
C VAL A 500 9.78 -2.45 9.07
N SER A 501 9.92 -3.39 8.15
CA SER A 501 8.79 -3.92 7.38
C SER A 501 7.81 -4.83 8.12
N LEU A 502 8.02 -5.11 9.41
CA LEU A 502 7.00 -5.67 10.30
C LEU A 502 6.37 -4.56 11.15
N TYR A 503 7.17 -3.76 11.85
CA TYR A 503 6.64 -2.76 12.80
C TYR A 503 5.91 -1.62 12.11
N ALA A 504 6.37 -1.22 10.92
CA ALA A 504 5.81 -0.12 10.15
C ALA A 504 4.34 -0.37 9.76
N PRO A 505 4.02 -1.43 9.00
CA PRO A 505 2.65 -1.73 8.64
C PRO A 505 1.78 -2.12 9.83
N SER A 506 2.36 -2.70 10.89
CA SER A 506 1.63 -2.99 12.13
C SER A 506 1.22 -1.71 12.87
N THR A 507 2.11 -0.71 12.95
CA THR A 507 1.80 0.59 13.58
C THR A 507 0.66 1.30 12.85
N GLY A 508 0.73 1.39 11.52
CA GLY A 508 -0.29 2.07 10.73
C GLY A 508 -1.65 1.37 10.66
N ASN A 509 -1.72 0.09 11.03
CA ASN A 509 -2.99 -0.66 11.06
C ASN A 509 -3.39 -1.06 12.49
N SER A 510 -2.73 -0.49 13.52
CA SER A 510 -2.99 -0.77 14.94
C SER A 510 -2.94 -2.26 15.31
N LEU A 511 -1.89 -2.93 14.84
CA LEU A 511 -1.61 -4.34 15.09
C LEU A 511 -0.34 -4.52 15.90
N THR A 512 -0.17 -5.73 16.42
CA THR A 512 1.07 -6.17 17.07
C THR A 512 1.88 -7.07 16.13
N THR A 513 3.19 -7.06 16.30
CA THR A 513 4.12 -7.95 15.60
C THR A 513 5.30 -8.28 16.49
N PHE A 514 5.93 -9.41 16.21
CA PHE A 514 7.15 -9.83 16.87
C PHE A 514 8.24 -10.11 15.83
N ARG A 515 9.41 -9.51 16.05
CA ARG A 515 10.67 -9.94 15.44
C ARG A 515 11.49 -10.57 16.55
N GLY A 516 11.91 -11.81 16.40
CA GLY A 516 12.88 -12.45 17.29
C GLY A 516 14.32 -12.08 16.96
N THR A 517 15.23 -12.55 17.82
CA THR A 517 16.67 -12.58 17.57
C THR A 517 16.95 -13.30 16.25
N ASP A 518 17.94 -12.85 15.47
CA ASP A 518 18.29 -13.56 14.22
C ASP A 518 18.60 -15.04 14.54
N GLY A 519 18.01 -15.96 13.78
CA GLY A 519 18.07 -17.41 14.05
C GLY A 519 16.86 -17.96 14.81
N MET A 520 16.04 -17.10 15.46
CA MET A 520 14.83 -17.56 16.16
C MET A 520 13.81 -18.21 15.20
N ALA A 521 13.79 -17.81 13.93
CA ALA A 521 13.02 -18.46 12.89
C ALA A 521 13.88 -18.60 11.61
N SER A 522 13.73 -19.73 10.90
CA SER A 522 14.43 -19.96 9.62
C SER A 522 13.92 -19.00 8.54
N LEU A 523 14.83 -18.62 7.65
CA LEU A 523 14.51 -17.85 6.44
C LEU A 523 14.56 -18.69 5.17
N ARG A 524 14.73 -20.02 5.27
CA ARG A 524 14.75 -20.90 4.09
C ARG A 524 13.44 -20.79 3.32
N GLY A 525 13.56 -20.49 2.02
CA GLY A 525 12.44 -20.27 1.11
C GLY A 525 11.74 -18.92 1.29
N ILE A 526 12.40 -17.93 1.93
CA ILE A 526 11.92 -16.55 1.95
C ILE A 526 12.82 -15.73 1.01
N MET A 527 12.21 -15.11 0.00
CA MET A 527 12.90 -14.25 -0.95
C MET A 527 13.64 -13.10 -0.22
N PRO A 528 14.95 -12.92 -0.48
CA PRO A 528 15.82 -12.10 0.34
C PRO A 528 15.80 -10.62 -0.07
N LEU A 529 16.18 -9.74 0.87
CA LEU A 529 16.62 -8.38 0.57
C LEU A 529 18.04 -8.14 1.09
N THR A 530 18.36 -8.59 2.31
CA THR A 530 19.69 -8.45 2.90
C THR A 530 19.97 -9.64 3.82
N TRP A 531 20.85 -10.52 3.36
CA TRP A 531 21.26 -11.71 4.12
C TRP A 531 21.81 -11.35 5.51
N ALA A 532 21.52 -12.21 6.49
CA ALA A 532 21.85 -12.05 7.91
C ALA A 532 21.28 -10.80 8.60
N GLN A 533 20.28 -10.14 8.01
CA GLN A 533 19.54 -9.03 8.60
C GLN A 533 18.02 -9.17 8.46
N ASP A 534 17.56 -9.84 7.40
CA ASP A 534 16.15 -10.17 7.21
C ASP A 534 15.59 -11.01 8.37
N TYR A 535 14.29 -10.89 8.61
CA TYR A 535 13.55 -11.71 9.57
C TYR A 535 12.13 -11.95 9.05
N GLY A 536 11.66 -13.19 9.05
CA GLY A 536 10.27 -13.55 8.77
C GLY A 536 9.51 -13.72 10.08
N GLY A 537 8.42 -12.96 10.28
CA GLY A 537 7.73 -12.89 11.56
C GLY A 537 6.22 -12.64 11.48
N PRO A 538 5.48 -12.92 12.57
CA PRO A 538 4.03 -12.81 12.61
C PRO A 538 3.53 -11.38 12.79
N ILE A 539 2.34 -11.11 12.24
CA ILE A 539 1.52 -9.92 12.48
C ILE A 539 0.14 -10.42 12.93
N ALA A 540 -0.37 -9.88 14.03
CA ALA A 540 -1.66 -10.27 14.60
C ALA A 540 -2.35 -9.14 15.36
N ARG A 541 -3.62 -9.35 15.74
CA ARG A 541 -4.38 -8.38 16.54
C ARG A 541 -3.91 -8.33 17.99
N THR A 542 -3.57 -9.47 18.59
CA THR A 542 -3.17 -9.55 20.00
C THR A 542 -1.79 -10.19 20.16
N VAL A 543 -1.12 -9.89 21.28
CA VAL A 543 0.18 -10.52 21.60
C VAL A 543 0.01 -12.03 21.84
N THR A 544 -1.16 -12.46 22.35
CA THR A 544 -1.54 -13.88 22.45
C THR A 544 -1.55 -14.57 21.09
N ASP A 545 -2.11 -13.92 20.07
CA ASP A 545 -2.11 -14.46 18.71
C ASP A 545 -0.69 -14.56 18.12
N LEU A 546 0.20 -13.62 18.47
CA LEU A 546 1.61 -13.74 18.11
C LEU A 546 2.24 -14.99 18.74
N ALA A 547 1.94 -15.29 20.01
CA ALA A 547 2.47 -16.48 20.67
C ALA A 547 2.03 -17.78 19.98
N HIS A 548 0.76 -17.90 19.56
CA HIS A 548 0.28 -19.04 18.77
C HIS A 548 1.02 -19.18 17.43
N LEU A 549 1.25 -18.06 16.73
CA LEU A 549 2.00 -18.06 15.48
C LEU A 549 3.48 -18.43 15.70
N LEU A 550 4.11 -17.94 16.77
CA LEU A 550 5.50 -18.26 17.12
C LEU A 550 5.67 -19.72 17.53
N ASN A 551 4.72 -20.30 18.28
CA ASN A 551 4.67 -21.73 18.58
C ASN A 551 4.69 -22.57 17.30
N ALA A 552 3.96 -22.13 16.28
CA ALA A 552 3.95 -22.80 14.98
C ALA A 552 5.26 -22.58 14.21
N THR A 553 5.74 -21.34 14.04
CA THR A 553 6.78 -21.00 13.04
C THR A 553 8.21 -21.05 13.53
N THR A 554 8.45 -20.93 14.83
CA THR A 554 9.79 -21.00 15.39
C THR A 554 10.23 -22.48 15.49
N GLY A 555 11.43 -22.80 15.00
CA GLY A 555 12.03 -24.13 15.14
C GLY A 555 13.42 -24.22 14.50
N THR A 556 14.10 -25.35 14.74
CA THR A 556 15.39 -25.68 14.14
C THR A 556 15.21 -26.10 12.69
N ASP A 557 15.91 -25.44 11.78
CA ASP A 557 16.04 -25.85 10.39
C ASP A 557 17.49 -26.30 10.14
N PRO A 558 17.74 -27.60 9.90
CA PRO A 558 19.10 -28.09 9.63
C PRO A 558 19.76 -27.46 8.39
N LEU A 559 18.97 -26.85 7.50
CA LEU A 559 19.46 -26.16 6.31
C LEU A 559 19.69 -24.65 6.53
N ASP A 560 19.26 -24.12 7.68
CA ASP A 560 19.59 -22.77 8.14
C ASP A 560 20.38 -22.85 9.46
N PRO A 561 21.72 -22.87 9.39
CA PRO A 561 22.57 -23.06 10.57
C PRO A 561 22.44 -21.94 11.61
N LEU A 562 21.84 -20.79 11.25
CA LEU A 562 21.58 -19.71 12.20
C LEU A 562 20.53 -20.10 13.25
N THR A 563 19.72 -21.14 12.97
CA THR A 563 18.65 -21.57 13.88
C THR A 563 19.10 -22.48 15.01
N ALA A 564 20.30 -23.05 14.94
CA ALA A 564 20.77 -24.02 15.92
C ALA A 564 21.03 -23.40 17.31
N GLU A 565 21.57 -22.17 17.36
CA GLU A 565 21.81 -21.47 18.63
C GLU A 565 20.49 -21.15 19.35
N ALA A 566 19.45 -20.83 18.58
CA ALA A 566 18.15 -20.45 19.13
C ALA A 566 17.49 -21.54 19.97
N ASP A 567 17.81 -22.82 19.75
CA ASP A 567 17.20 -23.93 20.51
C ASP A 567 17.54 -23.91 22.01
N ALA A 568 18.67 -23.30 22.40
CA ALA A 568 19.02 -23.11 23.80
C ALA A 568 18.20 -22.00 24.49
N HIS A 569 17.53 -21.15 23.71
CA HIS A 569 16.89 -19.92 24.17
C HIS A 569 15.38 -19.86 23.87
N ARG A 570 14.92 -20.59 22.86
CA ARG A 570 13.53 -20.66 22.44
C ARG A 570 12.67 -21.28 23.55
N PRO A 571 11.58 -20.64 23.97
CA PRO A 571 10.67 -21.26 24.91
C PRO A 571 10.01 -22.49 24.28
N ALA A 572 9.67 -23.50 25.10
CA ALA A 572 8.92 -24.66 24.63
C ALA A 572 7.49 -24.28 24.20
N ASP A 573 6.94 -23.25 24.83
CA ASP A 573 5.63 -22.67 24.55
C ASP A 573 5.69 -21.15 24.79
N TRP A 574 5.48 -20.37 23.74
CA TRP A 574 5.48 -18.92 23.79
C TRP A 574 4.31 -18.36 24.61
N THR A 575 3.18 -19.08 24.69
CA THR A 575 2.00 -18.62 25.44
C THR A 575 2.23 -18.65 26.96
N ALA A 576 3.15 -19.50 27.42
CA ALA A 576 3.53 -19.60 28.83
C ALA A 576 4.25 -18.35 29.36
N HIS A 577 4.67 -17.44 28.48
CA HIS A 577 5.35 -16.19 28.83
C HIS A 577 4.44 -14.95 28.79
N LEU A 578 3.13 -15.14 28.57
CA LEU A 578 2.15 -14.06 28.56
C LEU A 578 1.71 -13.74 29.99
N ASP A 579 2.51 -12.94 30.70
CA ASP A 579 2.24 -12.49 32.06
C ASP A 579 1.92 -10.99 32.09
N ALA A 580 0.77 -10.61 32.64
CA ALA A 580 0.38 -9.22 32.82
C ALA A 580 1.31 -8.46 33.80
N GLY A 581 2.02 -9.19 34.67
CA GLY A 581 3.03 -8.65 35.58
C GLY A 581 4.44 -8.56 34.99
N ALA A 582 4.66 -8.86 33.70
CA ALA A 582 6.00 -8.95 33.11
C ALA A 582 6.79 -7.63 33.08
N LEU A 583 6.15 -6.49 33.38
CA LEU A 583 6.80 -5.17 33.50
C LEU A 583 7.10 -4.77 34.95
N ASP A 584 6.63 -5.52 35.95
CA ASP A 584 6.80 -5.17 37.37
C ASP A 584 8.28 -5.19 37.77
N GLY A 585 8.78 -4.03 38.20
CA GLY A 585 10.18 -3.83 38.58
C GLY A 585 11.16 -3.75 37.41
N MET A 586 10.71 -3.82 36.16
CA MET A 586 11.57 -3.71 34.97
C MET A 586 12.05 -2.28 34.76
N ARG A 587 13.24 -2.12 34.19
CA ARG A 587 13.86 -0.83 33.89
C ARG A 587 13.89 -0.64 32.37
N ILE A 588 13.12 0.30 31.86
CA ILE A 588 12.93 0.52 30.42
C ILE A 588 13.67 1.78 29.99
N GLY A 589 14.69 1.60 29.16
CA GLY A 589 15.50 2.68 28.62
C GLY A 589 14.79 3.44 27.49
N TYR A 590 15.04 4.74 27.34
CA TYR A 590 14.60 5.51 26.16
C TYR A 590 15.65 6.56 25.77
N LEU A 591 15.70 6.92 24.50
CA LEU A 591 16.54 8.01 24.00
C LEU A 591 15.64 9.19 23.58
N PRO A 592 15.71 10.37 24.22
CA PRO A 592 14.82 11.49 23.88
C PRO A 592 14.85 11.88 22.39
N SER A 593 16.03 11.83 21.77
CA SER A 593 16.18 12.15 20.34
C SER A 593 15.46 11.16 19.41
N SER A 594 15.20 9.93 19.87
CA SER A 594 14.49 8.91 19.11
C SER A 594 12.99 9.18 19.00
N PHE A 595 12.46 10.24 19.64
CA PHE A 595 11.06 10.66 19.63
C PHE A 595 10.86 12.03 18.97
N VAL A 596 11.85 12.55 18.24
CA VAL A 596 11.79 13.84 17.56
C VAL A 596 11.90 13.63 16.06
N SER A 597 10.84 13.99 15.31
CA SER A 597 10.89 13.94 13.85
C SER A 597 11.81 15.03 13.29
N SER A 598 12.50 14.70 12.21
CA SER A 598 13.29 15.66 11.44
C SER A 598 12.52 16.29 10.27
N TYR A 599 11.31 15.79 9.99
CA TYR A 599 10.51 16.15 8.82
C TYR A 599 9.15 16.75 9.18
N ALA A 600 8.57 16.34 10.31
CA ALA A 600 7.24 16.76 10.76
C ALA A 600 7.29 17.37 12.16
N ASP A 601 6.31 18.24 12.44
CA ASP A 601 6.05 18.78 13.78
C ASP A 601 4.54 18.63 14.06
N ASP A 602 4.12 17.37 14.15
CA ASP A 602 2.71 16.95 14.26
C ASP A 602 2.35 16.38 15.65
N GLY A 603 3.32 16.38 16.58
CA GLY A 603 3.12 15.89 17.95
C GLY A 603 3.14 14.37 18.11
N THR A 604 3.38 13.58 17.06
CA THR A 604 3.37 12.11 17.13
C THR A 604 4.38 11.56 18.14
N GLY A 605 5.63 11.99 18.09
CA GLY A 605 6.66 11.54 19.04
C GLY A 605 6.35 11.88 20.49
N ALA A 606 5.80 13.08 20.75
CA ALA A 606 5.38 13.51 22.08
C ALA A 606 4.18 12.69 22.60
N ALA A 607 3.23 12.34 21.71
CA ALA A 607 2.10 11.48 22.07
C ALA A 607 2.58 10.07 22.45
N VAL A 608 3.56 9.50 21.75
CA VAL A 608 4.15 8.22 22.16
C VAL A 608 4.82 8.34 23.52
N MET A 609 5.62 9.39 23.78
CA MET A 609 6.25 9.57 25.10
C MET A 609 5.23 9.71 26.24
N ALA A 610 4.05 10.27 25.98
CA ALA A 610 2.99 10.37 26.99
C ALA A 610 2.51 8.98 27.46
N HIS A 611 2.59 7.96 26.61
CA HIS A 611 2.28 6.58 26.94
C HIS A 611 3.38 5.86 27.75
N PHE A 612 4.49 6.52 28.09
CA PHE A 612 5.40 5.99 29.12
C PHE A 612 4.69 5.80 30.46
N ALA A 613 3.63 6.57 30.71
CA ALA A 613 2.76 6.38 31.86
C ALA A 613 2.12 4.97 31.91
N ASP A 614 1.90 4.32 30.75
CA ASP A 614 1.39 2.94 30.72
C ASP A 614 2.47 1.94 31.16
N LEU A 615 3.72 2.14 30.75
CA LEU A 615 4.84 1.34 31.23
C LEU A 615 5.03 1.49 32.75
N GLU A 616 4.97 2.73 33.25
CA GLU A 616 5.07 3.03 34.69
C GLU A 616 3.90 2.45 35.49
N ALA A 617 2.69 2.53 34.95
CA ALA A 617 1.50 1.94 35.59
C ALA A 617 1.56 0.41 35.65
N ALA A 618 2.22 -0.22 34.67
CA ALA A 618 2.51 -1.66 34.68
C ALA A 618 3.70 -2.05 35.60
N GLY A 619 4.30 -1.09 36.31
CA GLY A 619 5.35 -1.32 37.32
C GLY A 619 6.78 -1.09 36.84
N ALA A 620 6.98 -0.63 35.60
CA ALA A 620 8.31 -0.34 35.08
C ALA A 620 8.86 1.02 35.54
N THR A 621 10.18 1.19 35.46
CA THR A 621 10.88 2.46 35.67
C THR A 621 11.50 2.93 34.37
N MET A 622 11.20 4.15 33.94
CA MET A 622 11.80 4.75 32.75
C MET A 622 13.22 5.28 33.03
N VAL A 623 14.16 4.99 32.13
CA VAL A 623 15.57 5.37 32.26
C VAL A 623 16.03 6.10 31.00
N GLU A 624 16.47 7.34 31.14
CA GLU A 624 17.04 8.08 30.01
C GLU A 624 18.42 7.49 29.64
N LEU A 625 18.61 7.19 28.35
CA LEU A 625 19.82 6.60 27.81
C LEU A 625 20.63 7.59 26.98
N THR A 626 21.94 7.31 26.90
CA THR A 626 22.82 7.92 25.92
C THR A 626 22.81 7.13 24.61
N ALA A 627 23.32 7.74 23.53
CA ALA A 627 23.39 7.10 22.22
C ALA A 627 24.07 5.73 22.27
N PRO A 628 23.52 4.71 21.58
CA PRO A 628 24.10 3.37 21.59
C PRO A 628 25.46 3.36 20.88
N PRO A 629 26.38 2.47 21.30
CA PRO A 629 27.66 2.28 20.63
C PRO A 629 27.47 1.69 19.23
N SER A 630 28.43 1.95 18.33
CA SER A 630 28.45 1.31 17.02
C SER A 630 29.01 -0.12 17.10
N GLY A 631 28.60 -0.99 16.17
CA GLY A 631 29.16 -2.34 16.02
C GLY A 631 30.61 -2.38 15.51
N GLY A 632 31.24 -1.22 15.28
CA GLY A 632 32.52 -1.10 14.60
C GLY A 632 32.39 -1.12 13.06
N PRO A 633 33.52 -1.22 12.33
CA PRO A 633 33.52 -1.22 10.87
C PRO A 633 32.81 -2.47 10.33
N SER A 634 31.87 -2.26 9.40
CA SER A 634 31.19 -3.37 8.74
C SER A 634 32.14 -4.16 7.83
N PRO A 635 32.00 -5.50 7.75
CA PRO A 635 32.78 -6.32 6.82
C PRO A 635 32.46 -6.02 5.34
N ALA A 636 33.35 -6.46 4.45
CA ALA A 636 33.17 -6.34 3.00
C ALA A 636 32.21 -7.40 2.43
N GLY A 637 31.85 -7.26 1.14
CA GLY A 637 31.00 -8.19 0.40
C GLY A 637 29.52 -7.75 0.32
N SER A 638 28.81 -8.25 -0.69
CA SER A 638 27.40 -7.88 -0.95
C SER A 638 26.44 -8.85 -0.26
N ARG A 639 25.74 -8.39 0.79
CA ARG A 639 24.72 -9.19 1.49
C ARG A 639 23.47 -9.42 0.63
N SER A 640 23.25 -8.56 -0.37
CA SER A 640 22.20 -8.73 -1.38
C SER A 640 22.52 -9.94 -2.27
N GLU A 641 23.72 -9.97 -2.86
CA GLU A 641 24.12 -11.07 -3.75
C GLU A 641 24.25 -12.40 -3.01
N GLU A 642 24.76 -12.38 -1.78
CA GLU A 642 24.77 -13.58 -0.93
C GLU A 642 23.37 -14.13 -0.67
N GLY A 643 22.41 -13.24 -0.39
CA GLY A 643 21.02 -13.62 -0.18
C GLY A 643 20.41 -14.24 -1.43
N TRP A 644 20.48 -13.54 -2.57
CA TRP A 644 19.91 -14.01 -3.82
C TRP A 644 20.53 -15.33 -4.28
N ALA A 645 21.85 -15.48 -4.20
CA ALA A 645 22.50 -16.73 -4.56
C ALA A 645 22.00 -17.91 -3.70
N ARG A 646 21.91 -17.73 -2.37
CA ARG A 646 21.36 -18.77 -1.48
C ARG A 646 19.92 -19.12 -1.80
N TYR A 647 19.09 -18.12 -2.10
CA TYR A 647 17.69 -18.36 -2.41
C TYR A 647 17.54 -19.11 -3.74
N ILE A 648 18.23 -18.68 -4.79
CA ILE A 648 18.19 -19.32 -6.11
C ILE A 648 18.73 -20.75 -6.07
N GLU A 649 19.74 -21.04 -5.24
CA GLU A 649 20.26 -22.40 -5.03
C GLU A 649 19.24 -23.39 -4.45
N LEU A 650 18.11 -22.92 -3.90
CA LEU A 650 17.00 -23.77 -3.47
C LEU A 650 16.09 -24.20 -4.63
N HIS A 651 16.26 -23.61 -5.82
CA HIS A 651 15.32 -23.70 -6.93
C HIS A 651 16.04 -24.00 -8.26
N ASP A 652 16.10 -25.28 -8.64
CA ASP A 652 16.69 -25.73 -9.91
C ASP A 652 16.02 -25.11 -11.16
N ASP A 653 14.77 -24.64 -11.03
CA ASP A 653 13.93 -24.09 -12.09
C ASP A 653 13.68 -22.57 -11.95
N PHE A 654 14.50 -21.86 -11.17
CA PHE A 654 14.38 -20.41 -11.06
C PHE A 654 14.54 -19.74 -12.44
N PRO A 655 13.67 -18.78 -12.83
CA PRO A 655 13.60 -18.29 -14.21
C PRO A 655 14.72 -17.32 -14.59
N TYR A 656 15.57 -16.93 -13.64
CA TYR A 656 16.69 -16.02 -13.83
C TYR A 656 17.99 -16.67 -13.35
N PRO A 657 19.15 -16.35 -13.98
CA PRO A 657 20.42 -16.93 -13.57
C PRO A 657 20.91 -16.42 -12.20
N ASP A 658 20.53 -15.20 -11.82
CA ASP A 658 20.91 -14.54 -10.57
C ASP A 658 19.92 -13.40 -10.24
N GLY A 659 20.11 -12.80 -9.06
CA GLY A 659 19.28 -11.68 -8.58
C GLY A 659 19.48 -10.39 -9.39
N ASP A 660 20.68 -10.12 -9.88
CA ASP A 660 20.97 -8.91 -10.68
C ASP A 660 20.21 -8.95 -12.03
N ALA A 661 20.15 -10.11 -12.69
CA ALA A 661 19.38 -10.32 -13.92
C ALA A 661 17.88 -10.14 -13.71
N LEU A 662 17.34 -10.64 -12.58
CA LEU A 662 15.96 -10.43 -12.19
C LEU A 662 15.67 -8.95 -11.94
N LEU A 663 16.48 -8.29 -11.11
CA LEU A 663 16.30 -6.89 -10.71
C LEU A 663 16.50 -5.92 -11.88
N ALA A 664 17.19 -6.33 -12.94
CA ALA A 664 17.33 -5.55 -14.17
C ALA A 664 16.19 -5.74 -15.17
N SER A 665 15.29 -6.69 -14.95
CA SER A 665 14.16 -6.95 -15.84
C SER A 665 13.30 -5.69 -16.03
N PRO A 666 12.84 -5.38 -17.27
CA PRO A 666 11.94 -4.25 -17.52
C PRO A 666 10.53 -4.47 -16.96
N LEU A 667 10.25 -5.65 -16.40
CA LEU A 667 9.00 -5.98 -15.72
C LEU A 667 9.01 -5.61 -14.22
N VAL A 668 10.18 -5.20 -13.70
CA VAL A 668 10.31 -4.64 -12.35
C VAL A 668 9.85 -3.19 -12.35
N LEU A 669 9.21 -2.73 -11.28
CA LEU A 669 8.79 -1.33 -11.17
C LEU A 669 10.03 -0.42 -11.31
N PRO A 670 10.00 0.67 -12.10
CA PRO A 670 11.18 1.45 -12.43
C PRO A 670 11.97 2.02 -11.25
N TYR A 671 11.33 2.30 -10.11
CA TYR A 671 12.04 2.76 -8.90
C TYR A 671 12.71 1.62 -8.12
N ASN A 672 12.38 0.36 -8.43
CA ASN A 672 13.04 -0.84 -7.91
C ASN A 672 14.01 -1.46 -8.93
N GLN A 673 13.84 -1.16 -10.22
CA GLN A 673 14.67 -1.68 -11.29
C GLN A 673 16.13 -1.24 -11.09
N ARG A 674 17.06 -2.19 -11.21
CA ARG A 674 18.50 -1.94 -11.06
C ARG A 674 19.20 -2.10 -12.41
N ALA A 675 20.31 -1.38 -12.61
CA ALA A 675 21.20 -1.69 -13.72
C ALA A 675 21.83 -3.08 -13.51
N LEU A 676 22.04 -3.84 -14.58
CA LEU A 676 22.85 -5.05 -14.53
C LEU A 676 24.23 -4.74 -13.95
N ARG A 677 24.64 -5.51 -12.96
CA ARG A 677 25.95 -5.42 -12.30
C ARG A 677 26.66 -6.75 -12.42
N ASP A 678 27.96 -6.73 -12.15
CA ASP A 678 28.82 -7.92 -12.03
C ASP A 678 29.35 -7.98 -10.60
N THR A 679 28.43 -7.91 -9.63
CA THR A 679 28.79 -7.98 -8.21
C THR A 679 28.87 -9.44 -7.82
N PRO A 680 30.03 -9.96 -7.37
CA PRO A 680 30.12 -11.37 -7.00
C PRO A 680 29.41 -11.64 -5.66
N ARG A 681 28.95 -12.88 -5.52
CA ARG A 681 28.60 -13.48 -4.23
C ARG A 681 29.76 -13.38 -3.22
N MET A 682 29.45 -13.36 -1.94
CA MET A 682 30.47 -13.38 -0.88
C MET A 682 31.35 -14.63 -0.91
N THR A 683 32.63 -14.46 -0.53
CA THR A 683 33.50 -15.61 -0.20
C THR A 683 33.15 -16.19 1.17
N PRO A 684 33.51 -17.45 1.47
CA PRO A 684 33.31 -18.02 2.80
C PRO A 684 33.88 -17.16 3.94
N GLU A 685 35.04 -16.53 3.74
CA GLU A 685 35.65 -15.65 4.74
C GLU A 685 34.83 -14.37 4.98
N GLN A 686 34.18 -13.84 3.94
CA GLN A 686 33.28 -12.69 4.07
C GLN A 686 31.98 -13.08 4.79
N VAL A 687 31.44 -14.25 4.50
CA VAL A 687 30.30 -14.83 5.21
C VAL A 687 30.62 -14.95 6.71
N ASP A 688 31.74 -15.59 7.06
CA ASP A 688 32.19 -15.75 8.44
C ASP A 688 32.42 -14.40 9.14
N ALA A 689 33.01 -13.42 8.44
CA ALA A 689 33.23 -12.09 8.96
C ALA A 689 31.91 -11.35 9.27
N TRP A 690 30.89 -11.49 8.43
CA TRP A 690 29.57 -10.92 8.68
C TRP A 690 28.87 -11.58 9.86
N LEU A 691 28.92 -12.91 9.98
CA LEU A 691 28.35 -13.62 11.14
C LEU A 691 29.05 -13.20 12.44
N ALA A 692 30.38 -13.13 12.44
CA ALA A 692 31.16 -12.66 13.58
C ALA A 692 30.85 -11.19 13.93
N TYR A 693 30.67 -10.33 12.94
CA TYR A 693 30.25 -8.94 13.13
C TYR A 693 28.88 -8.84 13.79
N ARG A 694 27.89 -9.60 13.30
CA ARG A 694 26.53 -9.62 13.86
C ARG A 694 26.53 -10.13 15.31
N ALA A 695 27.22 -11.23 15.59
CA ALA A 695 27.37 -11.76 16.94
C ALA A 695 28.08 -10.77 17.88
N ASN A 696 29.13 -10.10 17.39
CA ASN A 696 29.81 -9.06 18.16
C ASN A 696 28.89 -7.88 18.47
N TYR A 697 28.11 -7.41 17.49
CA TYR A 697 27.25 -6.26 17.67
C TYR A 697 26.16 -6.52 18.72
N LYS A 698 25.57 -7.72 18.74
CA LYS A 698 24.64 -8.17 19.80
C LYS A 698 25.27 -8.04 21.20
N ARG A 699 26.51 -8.51 21.38
CA ARG A 699 27.24 -8.38 22.67
C ARG A 699 27.54 -6.93 23.04
N VAL A 700 27.89 -6.10 22.06
CA VAL A 700 28.16 -4.67 22.28
C VAL A 700 26.91 -3.95 22.77
N ILE A 701 25.76 -4.21 22.16
CA ILE A 701 24.49 -3.60 22.61
C ILE A 701 24.05 -4.15 23.96
N ALA A 702 24.22 -5.44 24.23
CA ALA A 702 23.97 -6.00 25.56
C ALA A 702 24.85 -5.31 26.63
N GLY A 703 26.14 -5.11 26.38
CA GLY A 703 27.01 -4.39 27.30
C GLY A 703 26.60 -2.92 27.53
N TRP A 704 26.03 -2.25 26.52
CA TRP A 704 25.49 -0.90 26.65
C TRP A 704 24.24 -0.86 27.54
N MET A 705 23.31 -1.80 27.34
CA MET A 705 22.12 -1.92 28.18
C MET A 705 22.49 -2.34 29.62
N ASP A 706 23.50 -3.21 29.80
CA ASP A 706 24.02 -3.58 31.14
C ASP A 706 24.62 -2.39 31.87
N ALA A 707 25.43 -1.58 31.17
CA ALA A 707 26.06 -0.40 31.74
C ALA A 707 25.03 0.67 32.16
N ALA A 708 23.88 0.70 31.49
CA ALA A 708 22.76 1.58 31.83
C ALA A 708 21.77 0.96 32.82
N ASP A 709 21.95 -0.32 33.18
CA ASP A 709 21.06 -1.09 34.05
C ASP A 709 19.59 -1.03 33.55
N VAL A 710 19.35 -1.47 32.31
CA VAL A 710 18.01 -1.55 31.71
C VAL A 710 17.70 -2.94 31.17
N ASP A 711 16.45 -3.37 31.26
CA ASP A 711 16.01 -4.68 30.77
C ASP A 711 15.61 -4.64 29.29
N ALA A 712 15.03 -3.52 28.85
CA ALA A 712 14.65 -3.27 27.46
C ALA A 712 14.80 -1.79 27.11
N VAL A 713 14.76 -1.47 25.82
CA VAL A 713 14.73 -0.09 25.31
C VAL A 713 13.45 0.13 24.52
N VAL A 714 12.75 1.23 24.82
CA VAL A 714 11.54 1.64 24.11
C VAL A 714 11.87 2.64 23.00
N TYR A 715 11.26 2.41 21.83
CA TYR A 715 11.27 3.32 20.68
C TYR A 715 9.84 3.57 20.22
N PRO A 716 9.55 4.70 19.54
CA PRO A 716 8.25 4.88 18.91
C PRO A 716 8.15 3.99 17.67
N GLY A 717 6.93 3.58 17.30
CA GLY A 717 6.67 2.97 16.00
C GLY A 717 7.06 3.91 14.86
N PHE A 718 6.52 5.13 14.88
CA PHE A 718 6.83 6.20 13.94
C PHE A 718 6.85 7.58 14.60
N LEU A 719 7.47 8.54 13.90
CA LEU A 719 7.67 9.91 14.36
C LEU A 719 6.76 10.94 13.71
N SER A 720 5.94 10.52 12.75
CA SER A 720 5.10 11.40 11.96
C SER A 720 3.74 10.75 11.65
N ASP A 721 2.82 11.60 11.21
CA ASP A 721 1.55 11.21 10.63
C ASP A 721 1.67 10.23 9.45
N MET A 722 0.55 9.58 9.15
CA MET A 722 0.38 8.75 7.96
C MET A 722 -0.04 9.61 6.78
N TYR A 723 0.69 9.51 5.67
CA TYR A 723 0.45 10.32 4.48
C TYR A 723 -0.40 9.59 3.44
N ASN A 724 -1.05 10.37 2.55
CA ASN A 724 -1.83 9.83 1.44
C ASN A 724 -0.94 8.99 0.50
N ASN A 725 -1.51 7.92 -0.07
CA ASN A 725 -0.78 7.00 -0.96
C ASN A 725 -0.27 7.65 -2.26
N ASP A 726 -0.80 8.80 -2.64
CA ASP A 726 -0.46 9.45 -3.90
C ASP A 726 0.63 10.53 -3.77
N ALA A 727 1.08 10.82 -2.55
CA ALA A 727 2.26 11.65 -2.32
C ALA A 727 3.54 10.93 -2.79
N SER A 728 4.47 11.66 -3.39
CA SER A 728 5.76 11.10 -3.85
C SER A 728 6.86 11.12 -2.78
N GLY A 729 6.71 11.94 -1.74
CA GLY A 729 7.66 12.05 -0.65
C GLY A 729 7.62 10.85 0.29
N ASN A 730 8.40 9.79 -0.01
CA ASN A 730 8.64 8.68 0.92
C ASN A 730 9.24 9.15 2.27
N GLN A 731 9.82 10.35 2.31
CA GLN A 731 10.32 11.01 3.52
C GLN A 731 9.19 11.44 4.48
N LEU A 732 7.99 11.71 3.97
CA LEU A 732 6.81 12.09 4.75
C LEU A 732 6.21 10.89 5.47
N THR A 733 6.18 9.79 4.75
CA THR A 733 5.28 8.68 5.02
C THR A 733 5.93 7.61 5.90
N ALA A 734 7.16 7.79 6.36
CA ALA A 734 7.86 6.86 7.25
C ALA A 734 9.14 7.50 7.80
N ASP A 735 9.06 8.55 8.64
CA ASP A 735 10.27 9.04 9.31
C ASP A 735 10.89 7.91 10.15
N ARG A 736 12.03 7.39 9.68
CA ARG A 736 12.77 6.26 10.27
C ARG A 736 13.91 6.72 11.17
N ALA A 737 14.00 8.01 11.47
CA ALA A 737 15.04 8.57 12.32
C ALA A 737 14.90 8.18 13.81
N THR A 738 14.02 7.22 14.15
CA THR A 738 13.89 6.65 15.49
C THR A 738 15.20 6.03 15.99
N GLY A 739 16.11 5.65 15.08
CA GLY A 739 17.38 5.02 15.45
C GLY A 739 17.22 3.65 16.10
N VAL A 740 16.09 2.97 15.84
CA VAL A 740 15.78 1.66 16.41
C VAL A 740 16.86 0.63 16.02
N LEU A 741 17.37 -0.10 17.03
CA LEU A 741 18.52 -0.99 16.87
C LEU A 741 18.16 -2.36 16.27
N THR A 742 16.88 -2.75 16.34
CA THR A 742 16.33 -4.06 16.04
C THR A 742 17.00 -4.78 14.86
N SER A 743 16.79 -4.31 13.63
CA SER A 743 17.20 -5.07 12.44
C SER A 743 18.71 -4.98 12.17
N ASN A 744 19.32 -3.82 12.48
CA ASN A 744 20.75 -3.59 12.30
C ASN A 744 21.63 -4.42 13.24
N VAL A 745 21.08 -4.90 14.35
CA VAL A 745 21.78 -5.73 15.34
C VAL A 745 21.25 -7.17 15.35
N GLY A 746 19.97 -7.37 15.06
CA GLY A 746 19.31 -8.68 15.08
C GLY A 746 18.72 -9.02 16.45
N LEU A 747 18.04 -8.06 17.08
CA LEU A 747 17.51 -8.13 18.44
C LEU A 747 16.01 -8.44 18.45
N PRO A 748 15.50 -9.07 19.52
CA PRO A 748 14.08 -9.30 19.67
C PRO A 748 13.34 -7.99 19.91
N THR A 749 12.17 -7.86 19.31
CA THR A 749 11.35 -6.65 19.34
C THR A 749 9.88 -7.01 19.22
N VAL A 750 9.10 -6.57 20.20
CA VAL A 750 7.63 -6.59 20.14
C VAL A 750 7.12 -5.18 19.88
N VAL A 751 6.07 -5.07 19.07
CA VAL A 751 5.43 -3.81 18.74
C VAL A 751 4.01 -3.84 19.27
N VAL A 752 3.61 -2.83 20.04
CA VAL A 752 2.30 -2.80 20.70
C VAL A 752 1.62 -1.46 20.41
N PRO A 753 0.38 -1.45 19.88
CA PRO A 753 -0.42 -0.24 19.78
C PRO A 753 -0.68 0.35 21.17
N VAL A 754 -0.42 1.64 21.34
CA VAL A 754 -0.61 2.34 22.63
C VAL A 754 -1.71 3.39 22.58
N GLY A 755 -2.14 3.83 21.39
CA GLY A 755 -3.24 4.76 21.25
C GLY A 755 -3.22 5.48 19.91
N VAL A 756 -3.58 6.76 19.93
CA VAL A 756 -3.57 7.64 18.76
C VAL A 756 -2.76 8.90 19.04
N ASN A 757 -2.18 9.50 17.99
CA ASN A 757 -1.60 10.83 18.08
C ASN A 757 -2.70 11.92 18.15
N PRO A 758 -2.36 13.23 18.28
CA PRO A 758 -3.34 14.32 18.37
C PRO A 758 -4.29 14.42 17.17
N HIS A 759 -3.99 13.68 16.10
CA HIS A 759 -4.68 13.70 14.84
C HIS A 759 -5.54 12.45 14.59
N GLY A 760 -5.58 11.52 15.53
CA GLY A 760 -6.37 10.29 15.45
C GLY A 760 -5.68 9.13 14.72
N TYR A 761 -4.41 9.26 14.34
CA TYR A 761 -3.66 8.16 13.73
C TYR A 761 -3.03 7.25 14.78
N SER A 762 -3.11 5.94 14.54
CA SER A 762 -2.59 4.89 15.41
C SER A 762 -1.09 5.08 15.67
N ILE A 763 -0.71 5.01 16.95
CA ILE A 763 0.67 5.01 17.42
C ILE A 763 0.99 3.75 18.21
N SER A 764 2.25 3.35 18.17
CA SER A 764 2.76 2.14 18.83
C SER A 764 4.08 2.40 19.53
N MET A 765 4.43 1.49 20.44
CA MET A 765 5.77 1.37 21.01
C MET A 765 6.44 0.09 20.54
N GLN A 766 7.75 0.16 20.37
CA GLN A 766 8.62 -0.97 20.14
C GLN A 766 9.44 -1.22 21.40
N LEU A 767 9.29 -2.39 22.02
CA LEU A 767 10.15 -2.81 23.13
C LEU A 767 11.24 -3.72 22.57
N VAL A 768 12.50 -3.28 22.67
CA VAL A 768 13.67 -3.95 22.12
C VAL A 768 14.50 -4.53 23.26
N GLY A 769 14.75 -5.84 23.22
CA GLY A 769 15.56 -6.54 24.23
C GLY A 769 16.96 -6.88 23.75
N ARG A 770 17.66 -7.63 24.60
CA ARG A 770 18.95 -8.23 24.26
C ARG A 770 18.71 -9.45 23.38
N ALA A 771 19.72 -9.83 22.62
CA ALA A 771 19.67 -11.10 21.91
C ALA A 771 19.37 -12.23 22.91
N TRP A 772 18.41 -13.07 22.56
CA TRP A 772 17.92 -14.22 23.34
C TRP A 772 17.00 -13.93 24.52
N ASP A 773 16.63 -12.67 24.77
CA ASP A 773 15.55 -12.31 25.73
C ASP A 773 14.16 -12.36 25.07
N ASP A 774 14.02 -13.04 23.93
CA ASP A 774 12.83 -13.03 23.09
C ASP A 774 11.52 -13.28 23.86
N ALA A 775 11.50 -14.29 24.73
CA ALA A 775 10.31 -14.65 25.52
C ALA A 775 9.96 -13.57 26.55
N ALA A 776 10.96 -12.96 27.19
CA ALA A 776 10.75 -11.87 28.15
C ALA A 776 10.20 -10.62 27.43
N ILE A 777 10.74 -10.29 26.26
CA ILE A 777 10.25 -9.17 25.45
C ILE A 777 8.82 -9.39 24.97
N LEU A 778 8.46 -10.60 24.55
CA LEU A 778 7.07 -10.92 24.22
C LEU A 778 6.15 -10.72 25.44
N GLY A 779 6.56 -11.18 26.62
CA GLY A 779 5.84 -11.00 27.88
C GLY A 779 5.66 -9.53 28.25
N MET A 780 6.72 -8.71 28.16
CA MET A 780 6.64 -7.25 28.39
C MET A 780 5.67 -6.58 27.41
N GLY A 781 5.67 -7.01 26.14
CA GLY A 781 4.69 -6.53 25.16
C GLY A 781 3.26 -6.91 25.52
N TYR A 782 3.04 -8.12 26.04
CA TYR A 782 1.74 -8.54 26.53
C TYR A 782 1.28 -7.67 27.70
N ALA A 783 2.13 -7.46 28.71
CA ALA A 783 1.84 -6.57 29.84
C ALA A 783 1.50 -5.14 29.40
N LEU A 784 2.28 -4.56 28.48
CA LEU A 784 1.98 -3.25 27.91
C LEU A 784 0.63 -3.24 27.19
N ALA A 785 0.31 -4.27 26.41
CA ALA A 785 -0.96 -4.36 25.70
C ALA A 785 -2.17 -4.44 26.66
N GLN A 786 -2.03 -5.18 27.77
CA GLN A 786 -3.03 -5.27 28.83
C GLN A 786 -3.21 -3.96 29.60
N GLN A 787 -2.19 -3.09 29.60
CA GLN A 787 -2.23 -1.81 30.31
C GLN A 787 -2.75 -0.67 29.42
N ALA A 788 -2.26 -0.58 28.17
CA ALA A 788 -2.53 0.55 27.28
C ALA A 788 -3.89 0.46 26.55
N HIS A 789 -4.35 -0.76 26.21
CA HIS A 789 -5.57 -0.98 25.42
C HIS A 789 -5.66 -0.11 24.15
N GLY A 790 -4.53 0.16 23.49
CA GLY A 790 -4.41 1.16 22.43
C GLY A 790 -4.90 0.76 21.04
N GLN A 791 -5.40 -0.47 20.87
CA GLN A 791 -5.79 -1.01 19.56
C GLN A 791 -6.99 -0.25 18.97
N GLN A 792 -6.86 0.12 17.69
CA GLN A 792 -7.92 0.69 16.86
C GLN A 792 -8.49 -0.37 15.92
N LEU A 793 -9.77 -0.24 15.57
CA LEU A 793 -10.47 -1.18 14.69
C LEU A 793 -11.05 -0.44 13.49
N PRO A 794 -11.07 -1.03 12.28
CA PRO A 794 -11.58 -0.37 11.09
C PRO A 794 -13.11 -0.41 11.01
N ASP A 795 -13.69 0.68 10.53
CA ASP A 795 -15.15 0.79 10.32
C ASP A 795 -15.58 0.50 8.86
N ASP A 796 -14.65 0.57 7.90
CA ASP A 796 -14.92 0.39 6.46
C ASP A 796 -15.00 -1.07 5.97
N ALA A 797 -14.85 -2.02 6.90
CA ALA A 797 -14.99 -3.46 6.65
C ALA A 797 -15.93 -4.12 7.68
N PRO A 798 -17.20 -3.67 7.78
CA PRO A 798 -18.12 -4.16 8.80
C PRO A 798 -18.45 -5.66 8.64
N PRO A 799 -19.14 -6.31 9.60
CA PRO A 799 -19.68 -7.64 9.40
C PRO A 799 -20.58 -7.72 8.16
N LEU A 800 -20.52 -8.85 7.45
CA LEU A 800 -21.37 -9.10 6.27
C LEU A 800 -22.74 -9.62 6.68
N GLU A 801 -23.79 -9.25 5.95
CA GLU A 801 -25.13 -9.78 6.17
C GLU A 801 -25.16 -11.31 5.90
N TYR A 802 -25.59 -12.11 6.87
CA TYR A 802 -25.73 -13.55 6.69
C TYR A 802 -26.93 -13.91 5.80
N ARG A 803 -26.66 -14.57 4.67
CA ARG A 803 -27.66 -15.05 3.72
C ARG A 803 -27.47 -16.54 3.42
N PRO A 804 -28.09 -17.46 4.20
CA PRO A 804 -27.83 -18.90 4.10
C PRO A 804 -28.16 -19.53 2.75
N ASN A 805 -29.13 -18.96 2.03
CA ASN A 805 -29.60 -19.48 0.74
C ASN A 805 -28.92 -18.80 -0.46
N ALA A 806 -28.01 -17.86 -0.22
CA ALA A 806 -27.25 -17.22 -1.29
C ALA A 806 -26.16 -18.18 -1.81
N ARG A 807 -25.66 -17.91 -3.02
CA ARG A 807 -24.48 -18.63 -3.52
C ARG A 807 -23.24 -18.08 -2.81
N PRO A 808 -22.33 -18.92 -2.31
CA PRO A 808 -21.05 -18.46 -1.79
C PRO A 808 -20.31 -17.62 -2.82
N HIS A 809 -19.57 -16.62 -2.37
CA HIS A 809 -18.72 -15.86 -3.29
C HIS A 809 -17.64 -16.78 -3.86
N ALA A 810 -17.36 -16.60 -5.15
CA ALA A 810 -16.22 -17.26 -5.78
C ALA A 810 -14.93 -16.77 -5.11
N VAL A 811 -13.91 -17.63 -5.08
CA VAL A 811 -12.57 -17.21 -4.70
C VAL A 811 -12.13 -16.12 -5.69
N PRO A 812 -11.71 -14.93 -5.22
CA PRO A 812 -11.32 -13.85 -6.10
C PRO A 812 -10.12 -14.24 -6.98
N ASP A 813 -10.25 -14.01 -8.28
CA ASP A 813 -9.12 -14.09 -9.22
C ASP A 813 -8.41 -12.74 -9.24
N ILE A 814 -7.22 -12.70 -8.62
CA ILE A 814 -6.40 -11.50 -8.53
C ILE A 814 -5.37 -11.53 -9.65
N SER A 815 -5.59 -10.69 -10.66
CA SER A 815 -4.72 -10.57 -11.82
C SER A 815 -3.73 -9.41 -11.67
N PRO A 816 -2.51 -9.53 -12.22
CA PRO A 816 -1.57 -8.41 -12.27
C PRO A 816 -2.10 -7.27 -13.14
N LEU A 817 -1.64 -6.06 -12.85
CA LEU A 817 -2.00 -4.85 -13.59
C LEU A 817 -1.18 -4.75 -14.87
N VAL A 818 -1.47 -5.56 -15.88
CA VAL A 818 -0.78 -5.48 -17.18
C VAL A 818 -1.53 -4.54 -18.13
N PRO A 819 -0.91 -3.46 -18.64
CA PRO A 819 -1.53 -2.57 -19.62
C PRO A 819 -2.04 -3.35 -20.84
N GLY A 820 -3.32 -3.17 -21.19
CA GLY A 820 -3.95 -3.82 -22.36
C GLY A 820 -4.44 -5.26 -22.14
N ARG A 821 -4.24 -5.85 -20.96
CA ARG A 821 -4.88 -7.12 -20.57
C ARG A 821 -6.14 -6.77 -19.80
N SER A 822 -7.33 -6.98 -20.37
CA SER A 822 -8.56 -6.89 -19.57
C SER A 822 -8.45 -7.87 -18.40
N PRO A 823 -8.75 -7.48 -17.15
CA PRO A 823 -8.92 -8.46 -16.08
C PRO A 823 -9.95 -9.45 -16.60
N ALA A 824 -9.66 -10.75 -16.50
CA ALA A 824 -10.56 -11.76 -17.01
C ALA A 824 -11.91 -11.63 -16.28
N ALA A 825 -12.86 -10.92 -16.88
CA ALA A 825 -14.26 -11.00 -16.51
C ALA A 825 -14.75 -12.38 -16.95
N GLY A 826 -14.46 -13.40 -16.16
CA GLY A 826 -14.78 -14.76 -16.53
C GLY A 826 -14.30 -15.77 -15.51
N LEU A 827 -15.23 -16.20 -14.65
CA LEU A 827 -15.24 -17.52 -14.02
C LEU A 827 -14.54 -18.53 -14.94
N ARG A 828 -13.34 -18.99 -14.59
CA ARG A 828 -12.80 -20.19 -15.21
C ARG A 828 -13.71 -21.33 -14.80
N GLY A 829 -14.61 -21.72 -15.72
CA GLY A 829 -15.46 -22.87 -15.56
C GLY A 829 -14.59 -24.10 -15.34
N PHE A 830 -14.93 -24.89 -14.32
CA PHE A 830 -14.35 -26.18 -14.03
C PHE A 830 -14.20 -27.01 -15.31
N GLY A 831 -12.96 -27.18 -15.76
CA GLY A 831 -12.60 -28.15 -16.78
C GLY A 831 -12.81 -29.54 -16.20
N SER A 832 -13.89 -30.17 -16.60
CA SER A 832 -14.24 -31.55 -16.26
C SER A 832 -13.11 -32.51 -16.60
N SER A 833 -12.82 -33.40 -15.65
CA SER A 833 -12.12 -34.66 -15.84
C SER A 833 -12.55 -35.40 -17.11
N ALA A 834 -11.60 -35.76 -17.97
CA ALA A 834 -11.72 -36.82 -18.97
C ALA A 834 -10.42 -37.65 -18.88
N ALA A 835 -10.43 -38.74 -18.13
CA ALA A 835 -10.83 -40.08 -18.56
C ALA A 835 -9.68 -40.83 -19.27
N PHE A 836 -9.15 -41.81 -18.53
CA PHE A 836 -8.33 -42.92 -19.01
C PHE A 836 -8.89 -43.53 -20.30
N GLY A 837 -8.06 -43.58 -21.34
CA GLY A 837 -8.28 -44.37 -22.54
C GLY A 837 -7.15 -45.37 -22.72
N ARG A 838 -7.41 -46.64 -22.37
CA ARG A 838 -6.60 -47.81 -22.77
C ARG A 838 -6.47 -47.85 -24.30
N ALA A 839 -5.26 -48.06 -24.80
CA ALA A 839 -5.02 -48.62 -26.12
C ALA A 839 -4.15 -49.87 -25.96
N GLY A 840 -4.76 -51.03 -26.18
CA GLY A 840 -4.06 -52.28 -26.44
C GLY A 840 -3.83 -52.44 -27.94
N GLU A 841 -2.62 -52.92 -28.26
CA GLU A 841 -2.29 -53.92 -29.30
C GLU A 841 -3.06 -53.89 -30.64
N ASN A 842 -2.37 -53.60 -31.75
CA ASN A 842 -1.75 -54.65 -32.58
C ASN A 842 -1.09 -54.10 -33.87
N ASP A 843 -0.13 -54.92 -34.33
CA ASP A 843 0.48 -55.05 -35.67
C ASP A 843 1.69 -54.15 -36.03
N GLY A 844 2.87 -54.76 -35.96
CA GLY A 844 4.14 -54.26 -36.53
C GLY A 844 5.38 -54.85 -35.89
#